data_AF-A0A3M6X569-F1
#
_entry.id   AF-A0A3M6X569-F1
#
_cell.length_a   1.000
_cell.length_b   1.000
_cell.length_c   1.000
_cell.angle_alpha   90.00
_cell.angle_beta   90.00
_cell.angle_gamma   90.00
#
_symmetry.space_group_name_H-M   'P 1'
#
loop_
_entity.id
_entity.type
_entity.pdbx_description
1 polymer ?
#
loop_
_entity_poly.entity_id
_entity_poly.type
_entity_poly.pdbx_seq_one_letter_code
_entity_poly.pdbx_strand_id
1 'polypeptide(L)'
;MHLQTQEGTGPAADAQVNGLESLHSTKSTSLPFGQNISLSSVSGPTYLTAQALVQQVAYALSDKLFSYSPQSFDLDVAAKAWKLAGEKNAHGDVTGVQALDTRHGVGNIALGYMFSPDFNLNKRHIPQSIIASAGMLQHLRPALDQLSLLHEIANPTALQIAAVDYAGETRAGLVTDYCAALNMAEELGLGLVSSKSAFEVQHMSLLSTLLASVHPTMHTYDGITVGRETTRVVDVLGVPAVKRTYDSVLSTVKDDLTSKRLTNEGKLQKLMLSFNSELGTEYKCFEYHGHASPVAVMIVFGTVEASISAQVAEALAAQGAKVGVINVRVYRPFAEEEFVETLAPSVQQVTVLGQVKDQAGVMDASVSSALYADVMAAVNFQTLSGGKEPSVYDIKYARETVWTVAKMEALLRQLGLKPGEELQKPGLRLTSNEMKQYSFWDIDTSETVGAPLMVGQLLSDDSSTNVSARSGHDNLVQGGAVRTDLRCSQKSIEAAYSVKEADVAVVAEKSLLKDIAVLDSLKEQGTLVLRVPNWKDDEVEKNLSNPVRKAIAAKKIALYVLDPNLSSKLSEESQLETYLLQLAFLKIARPDTYENGLKKLGAASEVLDALTKDLDSALKRIGVPESWLTLELEGDQALPPPEDLNVNSFAASDKFEEEPPSLLRDWVTAAKGLAFKEAYGTRPALRPDLATKTAIVTVKEHRRLTPETYDRNIFHIEFDLGNSGLKYEIGEALGIHAENDKTEVEEFIKWYGLNPEEIVEVPSREDPNVLENRTVYQALIQNV
;
A
#
# COMPACT_ATOMS: atom_id res chain seq x y z
N MET A 1 -23.19 -40.09 14.62
CA MET A 1 -21.98 -40.94 14.68
C MET A 1 -20.81 -39.99 14.47
N HIS A 2 -20.06 -39.69 15.54
CA HIS A 2 -19.02 -38.68 15.58
C HIS A 2 -17.84 -39.07 14.68
N LEU A 3 -17.44 -38.20 13.76
CA LEU A 3 -16.13 -38.26 13.12
C LEU A 3 -15.21 -37.31 13.87
N GLN A 4 -14.34 -37.88 14.71
CA GLN A 4 -13.22 -37.20 15.32
C GLN A 4 -12.22 -36.81 14.22
N THR A 5 -11.95 -35.51 14.11
CA THR A 5 -10.77 -34.97 13.44
C THR A 5 -9.53 -35.41 14.20
N GLN A 6 -8.61 -36.10 13.51
CA GLN A 6 -7.27 -36.36 14.03
C GLN A 6 -6.51 -35.04 14.12
N GLU A 7 -6.13 -34.69 15.34
CA GLU A 7 -5.16 -33.65 15.67
C GLU A 7 -3.79 -34.04 15.07
N GLY A 8 -3.30 -33.23 14.14
CA GLY A 8 -1.88 -33.24 13.77
C GLY A 8 -1.10 -32.49 14.84
N THR A 9 -0.53 -33.22 15.79
CA THR A 9 0.46 -32.71 16.75
C THR A 9 1.82 -32.64 16.08
N GLY A 10 2.11 -31.52 15.41
CA GLY A 10 3.47 -31.01 15.24
C GLY A 10 3.57 -29.73 16.04
N PRO A 11 4.65 -29.47 16.80
CA PRO A 11 4.79 -28.18 17.46
C PRO A 11 4.82 -27.13 16.35
N ALA A 12 3.87 -26.19 16.39
CA ALA A 12 4.08 -24.92 15.74
C ALA A 12 5.47 -24.45 16.21
N ALA A 13 6.40 -24.29 15.27
CA ALA A 13 7.57 -23.51 15.55
C ALA A 13 7.03 -22.11 15.84
N ASP A 14 6.78 -21.83 17.12
CA ASP A 14 6.81 -20.48 17.64
C ASP A 14 8.16 -19.95 17.18
N ALA A 15 8.15 -19.15 16.11
CA ALA A 15 9.24 -18.27 15.80
C ALA A 15 9.42 -17.46 17.09
N GLN A 16 10.43 -17.84 17.88
CA GLN A 16 10.88 -17.04 18.99
C GLN A 16 11.36 -15.73 18.38
N VAL A 17 10.45 -14.77 18.31
CA VAL A 17 10.75 -13.37 18.03
C VAL A 17 11.75 -12.97 19.10
N ASN A 18 13.01 -12.80 18.69
CA ASN A 18 14.05 -12.29 19.57
C ASN A 18 13.56 -10.96 20.14
N GLY A 19 13.62 -10.79 21.47
CA GLY A 19 13.03 -9.64 22.17
C GLY A 19 13.51 -8.26 21.69
N LEU A 20 14.59 -8.19 20.92
CA LEU A 20 15.10 -6.96 20.28
C LEU A 20 14.44 -6.62 18.93
N GLU A 21 13.88 -7.58 18.19
CA GLU A 21 13.13 -7.31 16.94
C GLU A 21 11.73 -6.71 17.20
N SER A 22 11.29 -6.76 18.47
CA SER A 22 9.90 -6.49 18.85
C SER A 22 9.54 -5.01 19.07
N LEU A 23 10.52 -4.11 19.17
CA LEU A 23 10.25 -2.73 19.62
C LEU A 23 10.07 -1.71 18.48
N HIS A 24 10.54 -1.99 17.25
CA HIS A 24 10.59 -0.96 16.20
C HIS A 24 10.40 -1.45 14.75
N SER A 25 10.00 -2.70 14.51
CA SER A 25 9.63 -3.13 13.16
C SER A 25 8.30 -2.48 12.72
N THR A 26 8.31 -1.87 11.54
CA THR A 26 7.10 -1.31 10.90
C THR A 26 6.14 -2.47 10.62
N LYS A 27 4.97 -2.47 11.28
CA LYS A 27 3.97 -3.54 11.10
C LYS A 27 3.16 -3.37 9.83
N SER A 28 2.71 -2.16 9.56
CA SER A 28 1.94 -1.84 8.36
C SER A 28 1.89 -0.35 8.08
N THR A 29 1.96 0.04 6.80
CA THR A 29 1.77 1.43 6.36
C THR A 29 0.35 1.96 6.57
N SER A 30 -0.63 1.09 6.84
CA SER A 30 -2.00 1.51 7.17
C SER A 30 -2.17 2.00 8.62
N LEU A 31 -1.13 1.87 9.44
CA LEU A 31 -1.11 2.28 10.84
C LEU A 31 -0.28 3.56 11.04
N PRO A 32 -0.61 4.41 12.04
CA PRO A 32 0.15 5.62 12.30
C PRO A 32 1.61 5.29 12.65
N PHE A 33 2.54 5.89 11.89
CA PHE A 33 3.97 5.61 11.97
C PHE A 33 4.34 4.12 11.88
N GLY A 34 3.48 3.29 11.27
CA GLY A 34 3.74 1.86 11.16
C GLY A 34 3.40 1.02 12.39
N GLN A 35 2.78 1.60 13.42
CA GLN A 35 2.65 0.99 14.75
C GLN A 35 1.21 0.76 15.19
N ASN A 36 0.99 -0.33 15.94
CA ASN A 36 -0.33 -0.60 16.53
C ASN A 36 -0.73 0.51 17.50
N ILE A 37 -2.02 0.82 17.53
CA ILE A 37 -2.63 1.78 18.45
C ILE A 37 -3.71 1.10 19.28
N SER A 38 -3.87 1.51 20.53
CA SER A 38 -5.01 1.07 21.33
C SER A 38 -6.28 1.80 20.89
N LEU A 39 -7.44 1.14 20.94
CA LEU A 39 -8.72 1.75 20.55
C LEU A 39 -9.04 2.98 21.43
N SER A 40 -8.63 2.94 22.70
CA SER A 40 -8.78 4.03 23.66
C SER A 40 -7.95 5.28 23.35
N SER A 41 -6.84 5.17 22.60
CA SER A 41 -6.00 6.34 22.24
C SER A 41 -6.51 7.07 21.00
N VAL A 42 -7.49 6.51 20.29
CA VAL A 42 -8.11 7.11 19.11
C VAL A 42 -9.14 8.17 19.53
N SER A 43 -8.67 9.30 20.05
CA SER A 43 -9.52 10.43 20.44
C SER A 43 -8.73 11.75 20.49
N GLY A 44 -9.44 12.86 20.26
CA GLY A 44 -8.89 14.21 20.31
C GLY A 44 -7.79 14.46 19.28
N PRO A 45 -6.87 15.43 19.53
CA PRO A 45 -5.75 15.67 18.65
C PRO A 45 -4.73 14.54 18.73
N THR A 46 -4.73 13.67 17.73
CA THR A 46 -3.85 12.50 17.69
C THR A 46 -3.37 12.21 16.27
N TYR A 47 -2.25 11.51 16.16
CA TYR A 47 -1.66 11.11 14.88
C TYR A 47 -2.25 9.78 14.43
N LEU A 48 -2.95 9.81 13.31
CA LEU A 48 -3.69 8.67 12.77
C LEU A 48 -3.56 8.62 11.26
N THR A 49 -3.90 7.46 10.70
CA THR A 49 -4.17 7.29 9.27
C THR A 49 -5.68 7.31 9.05
N ALA A 50 -6.11 7.64 7.82
CA ALA A 50 -7.53 7.55 7.49
C ALA A 50 -8.07 6.12 7.61
N GLN A 51 -7.27 5.11 7.24
CA GLN A 51 -7.63 3.70 7.39
C GLN A 51 -7.88 3.30 8.86
N ALA A 52 -7.11 3.83 9.82
CA ALA A 52 -7.32 3.57 11.24
C ALA A 52 -8.61 4.22 11.77
N LEU A 53 -8.92 5.44 11.34
CA LEU A 53 -10.17 6.14 11.70
C LEU A 53 -11.42 5.41 11.17
N VAL A 54 -11.36 4.93 9.94
CA VAL A 54 -12.44 4.13 9.34
C VAL A 54 -12.64 2.81 10.09
N GLN A 55 -11.54 2.11 10.40
CA GLN A 55 -11.60 0.90 11.23
C GLN A 55 -12.19 1.18 12.61
N GLN A 56 -11.88 2.33 13.22
CA GLN A 56 -12.40 2.70 14.53
C GLN A 56 -13.93 2.82 14.52
N VAL A 57 -14.50 3.55 13.55
CA VAL A 57 -15.96 3.70 13.44
C VAL A 57 -16.63 2.35 13.20
N ALA A 58 -16.09 1.58 12.25
CA ALA A 58 -16.58 0.25 11.92
C ALA A 58 -16.53 -0.71 13.13
N TYR A 59 -15.43 -0.71 13.88
CA TYR A 59 -15.25 -1.53 15.07
C TYR A 59 -16.13 -1.07 16.23
N ALA A 60 -16.24 0.25 16.45
CA ALA A 60 -16.95 0.83 17.57
C ALA A 60 -18.47 0.61 17.50
N LEU A 61 -19.06 0.69 16.31
CA LEU A 61 -20.52 0.65 16.13
C LEU A 61 -21.06 -0.74 15.77
N SER A 62 -20.24 -1.64 15.25
CA SER A 62 -20.72 -2.92 14.72
C SER A 62 -20.66 -4.05 15.73
N ASP A 63 -21.60 -5.00 15.63
CA ASP A 63 -21.51 -6.28 16.35
C ASP A 63 -20.47 -7.21 15.70
N LYS A 64 -20.51 -7.30 14.35
CA LYS A 64 -19.50 -7.95 13.54
C LYS A 64 -18.95 -7.04 12.46
N LEU A 65 -17.68 -7.25 12.17
CA LEU A 65 -16.92 -6.57 11.14
C LEU A 65 -16.40 -7.63 10.17
N PHE A 66 -16.85 -7.56 8.92
CA PHE A 66 -16.34 -8.41 7.85
C PHE A 66 -15.27 -7.65 7.08
N SER A 67 -14.14 -8.28 6.81
CA SER A 67 -13.02 -7.64 6.13
C SER A 67 -12.52 -8.44 4.94
N TYR A 68 -12.18 -7.71 3.89
CA TYR A 68 -11.65 -8.15 2.61
C TYR A 68 -10.42 -7.31 2.28
N SER A 69 -9.33 -7.64 2.93
CA SER A 69 -8.05 -7.07 2.60
C SER A 69 -7.31 -8.04 1.67
N PRO A 70 -7.03 -7.67 0.40
CA PRO A 70 -6.03 -8.38 -0.38
C PRO A 70 -4.71 -8.51 0.40
N GLN A 71 -3.90 -9.50 0.05
CA GLN A 71 -2.57 -9.66 0.63
C GLN A 71 -1.77 -8.36 0.46
N SER A 72 -1.05 -7.93 1.49
CA SER A 72 -0.33 -6.64 1.61
C SER A 72 -1.18 -5.36 1.72
N PHE A 73 -2.51 -5.41 1.55
CA PHE A 73 -3.34 -4.21 1.60
C PHE A 73 -3.68 -3.76 3.03
N ASP A 74 -3.53 -4.62 4.02
CA ASP A 74 -3.64 -4.30 5.45
C ASP A 74 -4.84 -3.41 5.88
N LEU A 75 -6.02 -3.64 5.28
CA LEU A 75 -7.19 -2.79 5.52
C LEU A 75 -7.83 -2.97 6.91
N ASP A 76 -7.51 -4.05 7.60
CA ASP A 76 -8.15 -4.47 8.87
C ASP A 76 -7.18 -4.74 10.03
N VAL A 77 -5.92 -4.31 9.90
CA VAL A 77 -4.86 -4.60 10.88
C VAL A 77 -5.17 -4.00 12.25
N ALA A 78 -5.68 -2.77 12.33
CA ALA A 78 -6.03 -2.15 13.61
C ALA A 78 -7.21 -2.86 14.28
N ALA A 79 -8.25 -3.18 13.52
CA ALA A 79 -9.41 -3.91 14.03
C ALA A 79 -9.04 -5.33 14.53
N LYS A 80 -8.18 -6.04 13.79
CA LYS A 80 -7.60 -7.32 14.23
C LYS A 80 -6.83 -7.17 15.53
N ALA A 81 -5.99 -6.14 15.64
CA ALA A 81 -5.22 -5.85 16.85
C ALA A 81 -6.13 -5.56 18.06
N TRP A 82 -7.17 -4.73 17.92
CA TRP A 82 -8.12 -4.44 19.00
C TRP A 82 -8.90 -5.67 19.45
N LYS A 83 -9.33 -6.52 18.51
CA LYS A 83 -9.96 -7.80 18.84
C LYS A 83 -9.03 -8.71 19.62
N LEU A 84 -7.77 -8.85 19.18
CA LEU A 84 -6.76 -9.66 19.88
C LEU A 84 -6.46 -9.14 21.28
N ALA A 85 -6.46 -7.81 21.46
CA ALA A 85 -6.30 -7.15 22.75
C ALA A 85 -7.57 -7.18 23.63
N GLY A 86 -8.70 -7.71 23.13
CA GLY A 86 -9.96 -7.76 23.85
C GLY A 86 -10.58 -6.38 24.12
N GLU A 87 -10.28 -5.38 23.29
CA GLU A 87 -10.82 -4.04 23.44
C GLU A 87 -12.32 -4.02 23.13
N LYS A 88 -13.07 -3.27 23.93
CA LYS A 88 -14.54 -3.26 23.85
C LYS A 88 -15.02 -2.16 22.91
N ASN A 89 -16.05 -2.49 22.12
CA ASN A 89 -16.78 -1.54 21.30
C ASN A 89 -17.74 -0.68 22.13
N ALA A 90 -18.51 0.18 21.45
CA ALA A 90 -19.43 1.09 22.12
C ALA A 90 -20.62 0.42 22.81
N HIS A 91 -20.89 -0.86 22.51
CA HIS A 91 -21.96 -1.65 23.12
C HIS A 91 -21.45 -2.48 24.32
N GLY A 92 -20.16 -2.40 24.65
CA GLY A 92 -19.54 -3.12 25.76
C GLY A 92 -19.09 -4.55 25.44
N ASP A 93 -19.24 -4.98 24.18
CA ASP A 93 -18.82 -6.27 23.64
C ASP A 93 -17.49 -6.13 22.87
N VAL A 94 -16.77 -7.23 22.65
CA VAL A 94 -15.62 -7.24 21.71
C VAL A 94 -16.16 -7.50 20.31
N THR A 95 -15.90 -6.59 19.36
CA THR A 95 -16.43 -6.71 18.00
C THR A 95 -15.88 -7.95 17.30
N GLY A 96 -16.76 -8.74 16.71
CA GLY A 96 -16.39 -9.94 15.96
C GLY A 96 -15.75 -9.57 14.62
N VAL A 97 -14.43 -9.54 14.54
CA VAL A 97 -13.70 -9.34 13.26
C VAL A 97 -13.53 -10.68 12.54
N GLN A 98 -14.05 -10.77 11.32
CA GLN A 98 -13.91 -11.93 10.43
C GLN A 98 -13.23 -11.50 9.14
N ALA A 99 -11.92 -11.72 9.07
CA ALA A 99 -11.12 -11.57 7.87
C ALA A 99 -11.18 -12.86 7.06
N LEU A 100 -11.33 -12.74 5.74
CA LEU A 100 -11.57 -13.87 4.87
C LEU A 100 -10.75 -13.77 3.59
N ASP A 101 -10.15 -14.90 3.21
CA ASP A 101 -9.18 -14.96 2.11
C ASP A 101 -9.82 -15.22 0.74
N THR A 102 -11.09 -15.64 0.71
CA THR A 102 -11.76 -16.06 -0.53
C THR A 102 -12.67 -14.98 -1.11
N ARG A 103 -12.45 -14.67 -2.39
CA ARG A 103 -13.17 -13.62 -3.14
C ARG A 103 -14.70 -13.76 -3.10
N HIS A 104 -15.23 -14.99 -3.02
CA HIS A 104 -16.68 -15.26 -3.04
C HIS A 104 -17.30 -15.61 -1.68
N GLY A 105 -16.50 -16.06 -0.69
CA GLY A 105 -17.05 -16.67 0.53
C GLY A 105 -17.77 -15.69 1.44
N VAL A 106 -17.31 -14.44 1.46
CA VAL A 106 -17.67 -13.52 2.53
C VAL A 106 -18.98 -12.80 2.31
N GLY A 107 -19.35 -12.46 1.07
CA GLY A 107 -20.64 -11.84 0.79
C GLY A 107 -21.76 -12.76 1.28
N ASN A 108 -21.59 -14.06 1.03
CA ASN A 108 -22.47 -15.11 1.51
C ASN A 108 -22.39 -15.34 3.03
N ILE A 109 -21.23 -15.14 3.67
CA ILE A 109 -21.09 -15.23 5.14
C ILE A 109 -21.77 -14.05 5.83
N ALA A 110 -21.57 -12.83 5.33
CA ALA A 110 -22.22 -11.64 5.85
C ALA A 110 -23.74 -11.77 5.72
N LEU A 111 -24.23 -12.16 4.54
CA LEU A 111 -25.64 -12.50 4.31
C LEU A 111 -26.12 -13.62 5.23
N GLY A 112 -25.39 -14.73 5.30
CA GLY A 112 -25.76 -15.89 6.11
C GLY A 112 -25.82 -15.56 7.59
N TYR A 113 -24.98 -14.66 8.08
CA TYR A 113 -25.06 -14.15 9.45
C TYR A 113 -26.27 -13.23 9.66
N MET A 114 -26.49 -12.28 8.76
CA MET A 114 -27.58 -11.30 8.85
C MET A 114 -28.99 -11.92 8.70
N PHE A 115 -29.09 -13.01 7.92
CA PHE A 115 -30.33 -13.73 7.67
C PHE A 115 -30.38 -15.11 8.33
N SER A 116 -29.46 -15.40 9.27
CA SER A 116 -29.47 -16.65 10.01
C SER A 116 -30.77 -16.79 10.82
N PRO A 117 -31.42 -17.98 10.81
CA PRO A 117 -32.54 -18.25 11.72
C PRO A 117 -32.18 -18.09 13.20
N ASP A 118 -30.90 -18.30 13.54
CA ASP A 118 -30.36 -18.22 14.90
C ASP A 118 -29.88 -16.80 15.26
N PHE A 119 -30.08 -15.81 14.39
CA PHE A 119 -29.67 -14.44 14.63
C PHE A 119 -30.42 -13.82 15.82
N ASN A 120 -29.69 -13.19 16.73
CA ASN A 120 -30.29 -12.50 17.87
C ASN A 120 -31.04 -11.23 17.41
N LEU A 121 -32.37 -11.32 17.33
CA LEU A 121 -33.24 -10.22 16.89
C LEU A 121 -33.06 -8.92 17.71
N ASN A 122 -32.63 -9.01 18.97
CA ASN A 122 -32.35 -7.81 19.77
C ASN A 122 -31.18 -7.00 19.21
N LYS A 123 -30.26 -7.61 18.46
CA LYS A 123 -29.11 -6.95 17.83
C LYS A 123 -29.40 -6.44 16.41
N ARG A 124 -30.65 -6.54 15.91
CA ARG A 124 -31.00 -6.16 14.52
C ARG A 124 -30.85 -4.66 14.22
N HIS A 125 -30.93 -3.82 15.26
CA HIS A 125 -30.73 -2.37 15.14
C HIS A 125 -29.25 -1.95 15.21
N ILE A 126 -28.34 -2.88 15.52
CA ILE A 126 -26.90 -2.62 15.58
C ILE A 126 -26.33 -2.73 14.16
N PRO A 127 -25.59 -1.73 13.66
CA PRO A 127 -24.97 -1.80 12.35
C PRO A 127 -24.05 -2.99 12.15
N GLN A 128 -23.87 -3.37 10.89
CA GLN A 128 -22.82 -4.28 10.44
C GLN A 128 -21.92 -3.52 9.47
N SER A 129 -20.61 -3.69 9.62
CA SER A 129 -19.64 -3.04 8.74
C SER A 129 -18.89 -4.05 7.88
N ILE A 130 -18.63 -3.65 6.64
CA ILE A 130 -17.76 -4.36 5.71
C ILE A 130 -16.59 -3.44 5.36
N ILE A 131 -15.35 -3.90 5.54
CA ILE A 131 -14.16 -3.20 5.04
C ILE A 131 -13.63 -3.94 3.83
N ALA A 132 -13.45 -3.25 2.71
CA ALA A 132 -12.94 -3.85 1.48
C ALA A 132 -12.17 -2.85 0.62
N SER A 133 -11.39 -3.34 -0.33
CA SER A 133 -10.86 -2.51 -1.41
C SER A 133 -11.87 -2.36 -2.56
N ALA A 134 -11.72 -1.32 -3.38
CA ALA A 134 -12.57 -1.10 -4.55
C ALA A 134 -12.55 -2.28 -5.53
N GLY A 135 -11.38 -2.90 -5.75
CA GLY A 135 -11.24 -4.10 -6.60
C GLY A 135 -12.08 -5.29 -6.13
N MET A 136 -12.47 -5.34 -4.85
CA MET A 136 -13.30 -6.42 -4.32
C MET A 136 -14.80 -6.22 -4.57
N LEU A 137 -15.26 -5.02 -4.90
CA LEU A 137 -16.69 -4.72 -5.08
C LEU A 137 -17.36 -5.59 -6.15
N GLN A 138 -16.66 -5.91 -7.24
CA GLN A 138 -17.19 -6.79 -8.28
C GLN A 138 -17.49 -8.20 -7.75
N HIS A 139 -16.68 -8.68 -6.82
CA HIS A 139 -16.89 -9.97 -6.16
C HIS A 139 -18.00 -9.92 -5.10
N LEU A 140 -18.24 -8.74 -4.51
CA LEU A 140 -19.33 -8.52 -3.56
C LEU A 140 -20.68 -8.34 -4.22
N ARG A 141 -20.71 -7.94 -5.49
CA ARG A 141 -21.93 -7.56 -6.22
C ARG A 141 -23.13 -8.50 -5.98
N PRO A 142 -23.03 -9.83 -6.10
CA PRO A 142 -24.18 -10.71 -5.87
C PRO A 142 -24.74 -10.63 -4.44
N ALA A 143 -23.86 -10.42 -3.46
CA ALA A 143 -24.28 -10.28 -2.07
C ALA A 143 -24.87 -8.91 -1.79
N LEU A 144 -24.31 -7.86 -2.39
CA LEU A 144 -24.81 -6.49 -2.26
C LEU A 144 -26.18 -6.31 -2.92
N ASP A 145 -26.43 -7.00 -4.04
CA ASP A 145 -27.73 -7.03 -4.70
C ASP A 145 -28.82 -7.66 -3.81
N GLN A 146 -28.51 -8.76 -3.13
CA GLN A 146 -29.44 -9.33 -2.16
C GLN A 146 -29.64 -8.41 -0.95
N LEU A 147 -28.59 -7.77 -0.46
CA LEU A 147 -28.67 -6.81 0.64
C LEU A 147 -29.51 -5.58 0.28
N SER A 148 -29.37 -5.03 -0.93
CA SER A 148 -30.15 -3.88 -1.36
C SER A 148 -31.64 -4.21 -1.45
N LEU A 149 -32.00 -5.42 -1.85
CA LEU A 149 -33.40 -5.88 -1.93
C LEU A 149 -34.01 -6.19 -0.55
N LEU A 150 -33.21 -6.66 0.41
CA LEU A 150 -33.68 -7.15 1.72
C LEU A 150 -33.34 -6.22 2.89
N HIS A 151 -32.85 -5.00 2.62
CA HIS A 151 -32.33 -4.12 3.66
C HIS A 151 -33.36 -3.75 4.74
N GLU A 152 -34.66 -3.66 4.41
CA GLU A 152 -35.73 -3.35 5.38
C GLU A 152 -35.83 -4.37 6.52
N ILE A 153 -35.40 -5.61 6.27
CA ILE A 153 -35.39 -6.71 7.25
C ILE A 153 -33.96 -7.11 7.63
N ALA A 154 -32.95 -6.35 7.22
CA ALA A 154 -31.55 -6.60 7.56
C ALA A 154 -31.10 -5.67 8.70
N ASN A 155 -29.90 -5.90 9.21
CA ASN A 155 -29.19 -4.87 9.98
C ASN A 155 -28.82 -3.70 9.04
N PRO A 156 -28.72 -2.46 9.56
CA PRO A 156 -28.08 -1.37 8.82
C PRO A 156 -26.66 -1.79 8.40
N THR A 157 -26.36 -1.76 7.10
CA THR A 157 -25.08 -2.21 6.57
C THR A 157 -24.30 -1.06 5.93
N ALA A 158 -23.12 -0.79 6.48
CA ALA A 158 -22.19 0.20 5.96
C ALA A 158 -20.97 -0.49 5.35
N LEU A 159 -20.61 -0.11 4.13
CA LEU A 159 -19.38 -0.57 3.50
C LEU A 159 -18.35 0.54 3.56
N GLN A 160 -17.15 0.22 4.01
CA GLN A 160 -16.02 1.11 4.13
C GLN A 160 -14.98 0.70 3.07
N ILE A 161 -15.00 1.40 1.93
CA ILE A 161 -14.30 1.02 0.72
C ILE A 161 -13.05 1.89 0.54
N ALA A 162 -11.88 1.30 0.75
CA ALA A 162 -10.64 1.93 0.32
C ALA A 162 -10.58 1.92 -1.21
N ALA A 163 -10.54 3.09 -1.84
CA ALA A 163 -10.45 3.28 -3.29
C ALA A 163 -9.06 2.89 -3.79
N VAL A 164 -8.76 1.61 -3.75
CA VAL A 164 -7.52 1.01 -4.24
C VAL A 164 -7.83 -0.30 -4.96
N ASP A 165 -7.19 -0.48 -6.10
CA ASP A 165 -7.17 -1.71 -6.88
C ASP A 165 -5.76 -1.95 -7.46
N TYR A 166 -5.54 -3.09 -8.10
CA TYR A 166 -4.27 -3.44 -8.73
C TYR A 166 -4.42 -3.62 -10.25
N ALA A 167 -3.79 -2.75 -11.03
CA ALA A 167 -3.75 -2.78 -12.48
C ALA A 167 -2.52 -3.56 -12.97
N GLY A 168 -2.53 -4.89 -12.79
CA GLY A 168 -1.38 -5.77 -13.06
C GLY A 168 -0.94 -5.86 -14.54
N GLU A 169 -1.75 -5.39 -15.48
CA GLU A 169 -1.40 -5.31 -16.91
C GLU A 169 -0.57 -4.06 -17.24
N THR A 170 -0.43 -3.13 -16.30
CA THR A 170 0.28 -1.85 -16.48
C THR A 170 1.45 -1.73 -15.52
N ARG A 171 2.38 -0.81 -15.80
CA ARG A 171 3.46 -0.48 -14.85
C ARG A 171 2.96 0.23 -13.59
N ALA A 172 1.72 0.73 -13.57
CA ALA A 172 1.18 1.49 -12.43
C ALA A 172 1.12 0.64 -11.14
N GLY A 173 0.80 -0.66 -11.26
CA GLY A 173 0.61 -1.52 -10.10
C GLY A 173 -0.64 -1.10 -9.32
N LEU A 174 -0.48 -0.35 -8.23
CA LEU A 174 -1.62 0.15 -7.45
C LEU A 174 -2.28 1.33 -8.16
N VAL A 175 -3.61 1.31 -8.23
CA VAL A 175 -4.42 2.38 -8.85
C VAL A 175 -5.55 2.80 -7.92
N THR A 176 -5.94 4.07 -8.00
CA THR A 176 -7.08 4.60 -7.22
C THR A 176 -8.37 4.39 -8.02
N ASP A 177 -9.30 3.59 -7.50
CA ASP A 177 -10.53 3.21 -8.21
C ASP A 177 -11.79 3.71 -7.50
N TYR A 178 -12.33 4.84 -7.96
CA TYR A 178 -13.64 5.35 -7.56
C TYR A 178 -14.75 4.89 -8.50
N CYS A 179 -14.43 4.56 -9.76
CA CYS A 179 -15.37 4.04 -10.76
C CYS A 179 -16.14 2.84 -10.23
N ALA A 180 -15.46 1.91 -9.56
CA ALA A 180 -16.09 0.72 -8.99
C ALA A 180 -17.19 1.09 -7.97
N ALA A 181 -16.93 2.06 -7.09
CA ALA A 181 -17.91 2.50 -6.09
C ALA A 181 -19.07 3.30 -6.73
N LEU A 182 -18.77 4.19 -7.68
CA LEU A 182 -19.78 4.97 -8.42
C LEU A 182 -20.75 4.05 -9.16
N ASN A 183 -20.22 3.11 -9.96
CA ASN A 183 -21.03 2.18 -10.75
C ASN A 183 -21.83 1.22 -9.84
N MET A 184 -21.23 0.71 -8.76
CA MET A 184 -21.92 -0.20 -7.84
C MET A 184 -23.07 0.51 -7.09
N ALA A 185 -22.88 1.78 -6.72
CA ALA A 185 -23.94 2.57 -6.09
C ALA A 185 -25.09 2.82 -7.06
N GLU A 186 -24.78 3.12 -8.32
CA GLU A 186 -25.78 3.34 -9.37
C GLU A 186 -26.55 2.06 -9.72
N GLU A 187 -25.84 0.95 -9.99
CA GLU A 187 -26.46 -0.31 -10.42
C GLU A 187 -27.37 -0.92 -9.35
N LEU A 188 -26.98 -0.85 -8.08
CA LEU A 188 -27.67 -1.52 -6.98
C LEU A 188 -28.51 -0.57 -6.11
N GLY A 189 -28.51 0.72 -6.40
CA GLY A 189 -29.22 1.74 -5.62
C GLY A 189 -28.66 1.91 -4.20
N LEU A 190 -27.35 1.76 -4.02
CA LEU A 190 -26.70 1.94 -2.72
C LEU A 190 -26.40 3.42 -2.47
N GLY A 191 -26.30 3.80 -1.19
CA GLY A 191 -25.74 5.09 -0.82
C GLY A 191 -24.26 5.16 -1.14
N LEU A 192 -23.75 6.35 -1.45
CA LEU A 192 -22.32 6.58 -1.64
C LEU A 192 -21.90 7.93 -1.07
N VAL A 193 -21.01 7.86 -0.09
CA VAL A 193 -20.36 9.00 0.57
C VAL A 193 -18.85 8.93 0.27
N SER A 194 -18.22 10.07 -0.03
CA SER A 194 -16.78 10.19 -0.21
C SER A 194 -16.17 11.11 0.84
N SER A 195 -14.95 10.79 1.27
CA SER A 195 -14.15 11.71 2.09
C SER A 195 -13.18 12.50 1.23
N LYS A 196 -13.10 13.81 1.44
CA LYS A 196 -12.12 14.71 0.81
C LYS A 196 -10.73 14.61 1.45
N SER A 197 -10.64 14.33 2.75
CA SER A 197 -9.37 14.33 3.49
C SER A 197 -9.39 13.42 4.71
N ALA A 198 -8.22 13.17 5.31
CA ALA A 198 -8.10 12.45 6.58
C ALA A 198 -8.79 13.16 7.76
N PHE A 199 -9.01 14.48 7.67
CA PHE A 199 -9.61 15.28 8.75
C PHE A 199 -11.12 15.03 8.92
N GLU A 200 -11.81 14.61 7.86
CA GLU A 200 -13.26 14.36 7.89
C GLU A 200 -13.62 12.88 7.77
N VAL A 201 -12.65 12.00 7.50
CA VAL A 201 -12.91 10.60 7.16
C VAL A 201 -13.67 9.83 8.26
N GLN A 202 -13.41 10.16 9.52
CA GLN A 202 -14.14 9.59 10.65
C GLN A 202 -15.62 10.01 10.62
N HIS A 203 -15.88 11.30 10.37
CA HIS A 203 -17.23 11.84 10.27
C HIS A 203 -17.97 11.23 9.07
N MET A 204 -17.30 11.08 7.92
CA MET A 204 -17.92 10.50 6.73
C MET A 204 -18.20 9.00 6.86
N SER A 205 -17.33 8.27 7.55
CA SER A 205 -17.56 6.87 7.92
C SER A 205 -18.74 6.73 8.90
N LEU A 206 -18.91 7.68 9.81
CA LEU A 206 -20.06 7.74 10.71
C LEU A 206 -21.34 8.11 9.96
N LEU A 207 -21.29 9.10 9.06
CA LEU A 207 -22.40 9.52 8.21
C LEU A 207 -22.90 8.37 7.31
N SER A 208 -21.99 7.60 6.70
CA SER A 208 -22.38 6.44 5.90
C SER A 208 -23.03 5.35 6.75
N THR A 209 -22.58 5.18 8.00
CA THR A 209 -23.19 4.25 8.95
C THR A 209 -24.58 4.72 9.41
N LEU A 210 -24.79 6.04 9.54
CA LEU A 210 -26.11 6.61 9.78
C LEU A 210 -27.05 6.43 8.59
N LEU A 211 -26.57 6.73 7.38
CA LEU A 211 -27.31 6.55 6.12
C LEU A 211 -27.64 5.08 5.83
N ALA A 212 -26.83 4.14 6.34
CA ALA A 212 -27.13 2.71 6.29
C ALA A 212 -28.46 2.33 6.96
N SER A 213 -29.01 3.20 7.81
CA SER A 213 -30.35 3.03 8.40
C SER A 213 -31.50 3.33 7.41
N VAL A 214 -31.20 3.94 6.27
CA VAL A 214 -32.16 4.20 5.17
C VAL A 214 -32.04 3.12 4.11
N HIS A 215 -30.84 2.90 3.59
CA HIS A 215 -30.48 1.84 2.66
C HIS A 215 -28.98 1.54 2.82
N PRO A 216 -28.49 0.36 2.42
CA PRO A 216 -27.08 0.04 2.53
C PRO A 216 -26.23 1.12 1.83
N THR A 217 -25.16 1.54 2.49
CA THR A 217 -24.41 2.73 2.08
C THR A 217 -22.92 2.45 2.10
N MET A 218 -22.24 2.85 1.03
CA MET A 218 -20.78 2.82 0.90
C MET A 218 -20.18 4.16 1.30
N HIS A 219 -19.08 4.11 2.02
CA HIS A 219 -18.15 5.22 2.21
C HIS A 219 -16.85 4.90 1.49
N THR A 220 -16.39 5.80 0.64
CA THR A 220 -15.14 5.64 -0.12
C THR A 220 -14.13 6.74 0.16
N TYR A 221 -12.86 6.38 0.16
CA TYR A 221 -11.74 7.27 0.40
C TYR A 221 -10.50 6.72 -0.31
N ASP A 222 -9.54 7.57 -0.66
CA ASP A 222 -8.29 7.15 -1.27
C ASP A 222 -7.55 6.12 -0.38
N GLY A 223 -7.33 4.93 -0.93
CA GLY A 223 -6.63 3.85 -0.26
C GLY A 223 -5.11 3.96 -0.36
N ILE A 224 -4.55 4.66 -1.35
CA ILE A 224 -3.10 4.62 -1.62
C ILE A 224 -2.35 5.64 -0.78
N THR A 225 -2.80 6.90 -0.80
CA THR A 225 -2.14 8.02 -0.13
C THR A 225 -2.79 8.37 1.20
N VAL A 226 -4.01 8.89 1.19
CA VAL A 226 -4.70 9.40 2.39
C VAL A 226 -5.00 8.28 3.39
N GLY A 227 -5.32 7.08 2.89
CA GLY A 227 -5.48 5.86 3.68
C GLY A 227 -4.27 5.53 4.57
N ARG A 228 -3.06 5.96 4.18
CA ARG A 228 -1.78 5.54 4.76
C ARG A 228 -0.90 6.69 5.26
N GLU A 229 -1.21 7.92 4.88
CA GLU A 229 -0.55 9.10 5.43
C GLU A 229 -0.86 9.21 6.93
N THR A 230 0.19 9.29 7.75
CA THR A 230 0.05 9.64 9.16
C THR A 230 -0.04 11.15 9.27
N THR A 231 -1.14 11.67 9.81
CA THR A 231 -1.33 13.11 10.04
C THR A 231 -2.01 13.34 11.38
N ARG A 232 -1.85 14.54 11.93
CA ARG A 232 -2.51 14.93 13.18
C ARG A 232 -3.94 15.37 12.91
N VAL A 233 -4.92 14.58 13.35
CA VAL A 233 -6.35 14.92 13.26
C VAL A 233 -6.79 15.46 14.61
N VAL A 234 -7.41 16.65 14.63
CA VAL A 234 -7.71 17.40 15.87
C VAL A 234 -9.01 16.94 16.52
N ASP A 235 -10.06 16.73 15.73
CA ASP A 235 -11.42 16.54 16.22
C ASP A 235 -11.85 15.06 16.22
N VAL A 236 -10.93 14.16 16.58
CA VAL A 236 -11.20 12.71 16.59
C VAL A 236 -12.16 12.36 17.73
N LEU A 237 -13.28 11.75 17.39
CA LEU A 237 -14.24 11.23 18.36
C LEU A 237 -13.72 9.93 18.96
N GLY A 238 -13.61 9.86 20.29
CA GLY A 238 -13.41 8.59 20.99
C GLY A 238 -14.64 7.69 20.88
N VAL A 239 -14.50 6.39 21.14
CA VAL A 239 -15.60 5.39 21.05
C VAL A 239 -16.92 5.84 21.72
N PRO A 240 -16.92 6.40 22.96
CA PRO A 240 -18.16 6.87 23.57
C PRO A 240 -18.81 8.05 22.83
N ALA A 241 -17.99 8.94 22.25
CA ALA A 241 -18.47 10.09 21.50
C ALA A 241 -19.02 9.68 20.13
N VAL A 242 -18.38 8.73 19.44
CA VAL A 242 -18.90 8.11 18.21
C VAL A 242 -20.30 7.54 18.47
N LYS A 243 -20.47 6.77 19.55
CA LYS A 243 -21.77 6.20 19.92
C LYS A 243 -22.82 7.23 20.26
N ARG A 244 -22.46 8.23 21.08
CA ARG A 244 -23.37 9.32 21.45
C ARG A 244 -23.87 10.06 20.21
N THR A 245 -22.96 10.39 19.30
CA THR A 245 -23.28 11.08 18.06
C THR A 245 -24.23 10.22 17.22
N TYR A 246 -23.90 8.94 17.03
CA TYR A 246 -24.74 7.99 16.31
C TYR A 246 -26.17 7.91 16.89
N ASP A 247 -26.29 7.73 18.20
CA ASP A 247 -27.58 7.61 18.88
C ASP A 247 -28.38 8.92 18.87
N SER A 248 -27.71 10.04 19.13
CA SER A 248 -28.32 11.39 19.16
C SER A 248 -28.95 11.71 17.81
N VAL A 249 -28.18 11.52 16.74
CA VAL A 249 -28.64 11.79 15.37
C VAL A 249 -29.84 10.91 15.03
N LEU A 250 -29.73 9.58 15.21
CA LEU A 250 -30.84 8.66 14.90
C LEU A 250 -32.09 8.90 15.74
N SER A 251 -31.92 9.23 17.02
CA SER A 251 -33.05 9.53 17.89
C SER A 251 -33.83 10.77 17.43
N THR A 252 -33.11 11.77 16.90
CA THR A 252 -33.68 13.02 16.39
C THR A 252 -34.44 12.81 15.09
N VAL A 253 -33.93 11.99 14.17
CA VAL A 253 -34.53 11.80 12.83
C VAL A 253 -35.42 10.56 12.71
N LYS A 254 -35.66 9.82 13.80
CA LYS A 254 -36.35 8.52 13.79
C LYS A 254 -37.68 8.54 13.03
N ASP A 255 -38.51 9.55 13.29
CA ASP A 255 -39.82 9.68 12.65
C ASP A 255 -39.69 10.04 11.16
N ASP A 256 -38.69 10.86 10.80
CA ASP A 256 -38.39 11.21 9.41
C ASP A 256 -37.91 10.00 8.60
N LEU A 257 -37.02 9.17 9.16
CA LEU A 257 -36.48 8.00 8.45
C LEU A 257 -37.55 6.96 8.11
N THR A 258 -38.55 6.82 8.98
CA THR A 258 -39.69 5.90 8.77
C THR A 258 -40.80 6.51 7.92
N SER A 259 -40.76 7.81 7.66
CA SER A 259 -41.76 8.51 6.86
C SER A 259 -41.71 8.07 5.39
N LYS A 260 -42.86 7.59 4.90
CA LYS A 260 -43.06 7.30 3.46
C LYS A 260 -43.24 8.55 2.60
N ARG A 261 -43.35 9.74 3.22
CA ARG A 261 -43.53 11.02 2.50
C ARG A 261 -42.20 11.62 2.07
N LEU A 262 -41.10 11.24 2.71
CA LEU A 262 -39.76 11.73 2.37
C LEU A 262 -39.12 10.77 1.37
N THR A 263 -38.54 11.35 0.32
CA THR A 263 -37.63 10.64 -0.58
C THR A 263 -36.31 10.35 0.14
N ASN A 264 -35.41 9.59 -0.49
CA ASN A 264 -34.10 9.30 0.09
C ASN A 264 -33.27 10.59 0.25
N GLU A 265 -33.37 11.53 -0.69
CA GLU A 265 -32.77 12.86 -0.63
C GLU A 265 -33.33 13.66 0.56
N GLY A 266 -34.66 13.62 0.77
CA GLY A 266 -35.29 14.27 1.92
C GLY A 266 -34.84 13.68 3.26
N LYS A 267 -34.65 12.35 3.34
CA LYS A 267 -34.11 11.68 4.53
C LYS A 267 -32.63 12.03 4.75
N LEU A 268 -31.84 12.08 3.69
CA LEU A 268 -30.44 12.53 3.72
C LEU A 268 -30.35 13.96 4.27
N GLN A 269 -31.20 14.88 3.80
CA GLN A 269 -31.19 16.27 4.27
C GLN A 269 -31.47 16.36 5.78
N LYS A 270 -32.46 15.61 6.29
CA LYS A 270 -32.75 15.55 7.74
C LYS A 270 -31.59 14.97 8.53
N LEU A 271 -30.98 13.89 8.03
CA LEU A 271 -29.80 13.29 8.63
C LEU A 271 -28.63 14.27 8.68
N MET A 272 -28.30 14.92 7.57
CA MET A 272 -27.22 15.90 7.47
C MET A 272 -27.42 17.09 8.41
N LEU A 273 -28.64 17.63 8.51
CA LEU A 273 -28.95 18.72 9.44
C LEU A 273 -28.72 18.30 10.90
N SER A 274 -29.21 17.12 11.30
CA SER A 274 -29.01 16.59 12.64
C SER A 274 -27.54 16.26 12.93
N PHE A 275 -26.86 15.66 11.96
CA PHE A 275 -25.44 15.31 12.02
C PHE A 275 -24.55 16.54 12.22
N ASN A 276 -24.76 17.58 11.40
CA ASN A 276 -24.07 18.86 11.52
C ASN A 276 -24.36 19.55 12.87
N SER A 277 -25.61 19.50 13.34
CA SER A 277 -25.97 20.08 14.64
C SER A 277 -25.28 19.38 15.81
N GLU A 278 -25.10 18.06 15.76
CA GLU A 278 -24.44 17.30 16.82
C GLU A 278 -22.92 17.50 16.81
N LEU A 279 -22.31 17.58 15.63
CA LEU A 279 -20.86 17.76 15.49
C LEU A 279 -20.40 19.22 15.52
N GLY A 280 -21.32 20.18 15.36
CA GLY A 280 -20.98 21.59 15.19
C GLY A 280 -20.30 21.89 13.85
N THR A 281 -20.61 21.10 12.82
CA THR A 281 -20.03 21.21 11.46
C THR A 281 -21.05 21.76 10.47
N GLU A 282 -20.61 22.06 9.25
CA GLU A 282 -21.48 22.54 8.16
C GLU A 282 -21.25 21.74 6.87
N TYR A 283 -21.12 20.42 6.99
CA TYR A 283 -20.95 19.55 5.82
C TYR A 283 -22.14 19.67 4.87
N LYS A 284 -21.84 19.72 3.57
CA LYS A 284 -22.81 19.71 2.48
C LYS A 284 -22.62 18.49 1.60
N CYS A 285 -23.65 18.13 0.83
CA CYS A 285 -23.53 17.08 -0.19
C CYS A 285 -22.57 17.53 -1.31
N PHE A 286 -22.58 18.82 -1.61
CA PHE A 286 -21.75 19.47 -2.61
C PHE A 286 -21.03 20.68 -2.01
N GLU A 287 -19.70 20.71 -2.08
CA GLU A 287 -18.89 21.80 -1.52
C GLU A 287 -18.19 22.62 -2.61
N TYR A 288 -18.51 23.91 -2.65
CA TYR A 288 -17.90 24.85 -3.59
C TYR A 288 -16.61 25.47 -3.05
N HIS A 289 -15.58 25.50 -3.89
CA HIS A 289 -14.29 26.15 -3.65
C HIS A 289 -13.87 27.01 -4.86
N GLY A 290 -13.28 28.18 -4.63
CA GLY A 290 -12.75 29.04 -5.68
C GLY A 290 -13.40 30.43 -5.76
N HIS A 291 -13.45 31.00 -6.96
CA HIS A 291 -13.79 32.41 -7.15
C HIS A 291 -15.29 32.69 -6.90
N ALA A 292 -15.64 33.69 -6.08
CA ALA A 292 -17.03 33.98 -5.69
C ALA A 292 -18.04 34.20 -6.85
N SER A 293 -17.55 34.52 -8.06
CA SER A 293 -18.34 34.55 -9.29
C SER A 293 -17.59 33.81 -10.41
N PRO A 294 -17.63 32.47 -10.44
CA PRO A 294 -16.88 31.67 -11.41
C PRO A 294 -17.56 31.72 -12.78
N VAL A 295 -16.76 31.66 -13.84
CA VAL A 295 -17.21 31.47 -15.23
C VAL A 295 -17.20 29.98 -15.58
N ALA A 296 -16.18 29.26 -15.12
CA ALA A 296 -16.08 27.81 -15.27
C ALA A 296 -16.01 27.13 -13.91
N VAL A 297 -16.70 26.00 -13.76
CA VAL A 297 -16.68 25.18 -12.55
C VAL A 297 -16.36 23.74 -12.90
N MET A 298 -15.47 23.11 -12.13
CA MET A 298 -15.13 21.70 -12.26
C MET A 298 -15.81 20.87 -11.18
N ILE A 299 -16.51 19.79 -11.53
CA ILE A 299 -17.13 18.85 -10.59
C ILE A 299 -16.17 17.69 -10.35
N VAL A 300 -15.90 17.38 -9.09
CA VAL A 300 -14.88 16.41 -8.69
C VAL A 300 -15.45 15.44 -7.65
N PHE A 301 -15.12 14.16 -7.78
CA PHE A 301 -15.41 13.11 -6.80
C PHE A 301 -14.12 12.37 -6.47
N GLY A 302 -13.98 11.92 -5.22
CA GLY A 302 -12.78 11.27 -4.69
C GLY A 302 -12.08 12.11 -3.62
N THR A 303 -10.99 11.59 -3.09
CA THR A 303 -10.27 12.21 -1.96
C THR A 303 -9.16 13.13 -2.43
N VAL A 304 -8.13 12.57 -3.06
CA VAL A 304 -6.94 13.34 -3.50
C VAL A 304 -7.33 14.36 -4.57
N GLU A 305 -8.21 13.96 -5.51
CA GLU A 305 -8.75 14.83 -6.53
C GLU A 305 -9.49 16.03 -5.94
N ALA A 306 -10.40 15.81 -4.98
CA ALA A 306 -11.17 16.86 -4.33
C ALA A 306 -10.32 17.78 -3.44
N SER A 307 -9.31 17.24 -2.75
CA SER A 307 -8.41 18.04 -1.92
C SER A 307 -7.49 18.93 -2.77
N ILE A 308 -6.79 18.36 -3.77
CA ILE A 308 -5.88 19.14 -4.62
C ILE A 308 -6.65 20.15 -5.46
N SER A 309 -7.77 19.77 -6.08
CA SER A 309 -8.55 20.68 -6.92
C SER A 309 -9.12 21.86 -6.14
N ALA A 310 -9.62 21.65 -4.91
CA ALA A 310 -10.08 22.73 -4.04
C ALA A 310 -8.95 23.73 -3.70
N GLN A 311 -7.79 23.23 -3.25
CA GLN A 311 -6.64 24.08 -2.90
C GLN A 311 -6.11 24.86 -4.11
N VAL A 312 -6.03 24.22 -5.28
CA VAL A 312 -5.60 24.88 -6.52
C VAL A 312 -6.63 25.93 -6.97
N ALA A 313 -7.93 25.62 -6.91
CA ALA A 313 -8.97 26.56 -7.29
C ALA A 313 -9.00 27.80 -6.40
N GLU A 314 -8.84 27.66 -5.09
CA GLU A 314 -8.74 28.77 -4.13
C GLU A 314 -7.53 29.66 -4.42
N ALA A 315 -6.37 29.05 -4.68
CA ALA A 315 -5.16 29.79 -4.98
C ALA A 315 -5.22 30.51 -6.35
N LEU A 316 -5.83 29.88 -7.37
CA LEU A 316 -6.09 30.51 -8.66
C LEU A 316 -7.12 31.65 -8.54
N ALA A 317 -8.15 31.46 -7.71
CA ALA A 317 -9.14 32.49 -7.42
C ALA A 317 -8.50 33.71 -6.73
N ALA A 318 -7.55 33.49 -5.82
CA ALA A 318 -6.76 34.57 -5.22
C ALA A 318 -5.88 35.32 -6.23
N GLN A 319 -5.51 34.68 -7.35
CA GLN A 319 -4.84 35.31 -8.50
C GLN A 319 -5.82 35.96 -9.49
N GLY A 320 -7.13 35.93 -9.22
CA GLY A 320 -8.18 36.53 -10.06
C GLY A 320 -8.72 35.63 -11.17
N ALA A 321 -8.31 34.35 -11.23
CA ALA A 321 -8.90 33.41 -12.17
C ALA A 321 -10.35 33.11 -11.79
N LYS A 322 -11.27 33.21 -12.75
CA LYS A 322 -12.72 32.99 -12.53
C LYS A 322 -13.10 31.52 -12.64
N VAL A 323 -12.39 30.69 -11.90
CA VAL A 323 -12.60 29.24 -11.84
C VAL A 323 -13.10 28.81 -10.46
N GLY A 324 -13.90 27.75 -10.43
CA GLY A 324 -14.34 27.11 -9.20
C GLY A 324 -14.31 25.59 -9.32
N VAL A 325 -14.44 24.94 -8.18
CA VAL A 325 -14.54 23.49 -8.04
C VAL A 325 -15.73 23.17 -7.14
N ILE A 326 -16.49 22.14 -7.48
CA ILE A 326 -17.51 21.55 -6.61
C ILE A 326 -17.07 20.11 -6.30
N ASN A 327 -16.82 19.86 -5.02
CA ASN A 327 -16.54 18.53 -4.51
C ASN A 327 -17.84 17.82 -4.17
N VAL A 328 -18.03 16.62 -4.74
CA VAL A 328 -19.18 15.76 -4.47
C VAL A 328 -18.86 14.86 -3.29
N ARG A 329 -19.46 15.15 -2.14
CA ARG A 329 -19.33 14.34 -0.92
C ARG A 329 -20.36 13.23 -0.88
N VAL A 330 -21.63 13.53 -1.13
CA VAL A 330 -22.69 12.52 -1.18
C VAL A 330 -23.13 12.37 -2.63
N TYR A 331 -22.72 11.27 -3.26
CA TYR A 331 -23.08 10.96 -4.66
C TYR A 331 -24.44 10.26 -4.74
N ARG A 332 -24.77 9.42 -3.77
CA ARG A 332 -26.07 8.75 -3.68
C ARG A 332 -26.63 8.78 -2.24
N PRO A 333 -27.90 9.17 -2.06
CA PRO A 333 -28.81 9.71 -3.08
C PRO A 333 -28.32 11.08 -3.60
N PHE A 334 -28.48 11.35 -4.91
CA PHE A 334 -27.97 12.57 -5.53
C PHE A 334 -28.97 13.71 -5.30
N ALA A 335 -28.65 14.65 -4.42
CA ALA A 335 -29.52 15.78 -4.09
C ALA A 335 -29.49 16.87 -5.18
N GLU A 336 -30.21 16.63 -6.28
CA GLU A 336 -30.22 17.51 -7.47
C GLU A 336 -30.49 18.99 -7.15
N GLU A 337 -31.45 19.27 -6.27
CA GLU A 337 -31.78 20.64 -5.86
C GLU A 337 -30.60 21.33 -5.17
N GLU A 338 -29.92 20.65 -4.24
CA GLU A 338 -28.73 21.18 -3.53
C GLU A 338 -27.54 21.38 -4.49
N PHE A 339 -27.37 20.46 -5.45
CA PHE A 339 -26.34 20.60 -6.49
C PHE A 339 -26.55 21.86 -7.33
N VAL A 340 -27.78 22.05 -7.80
CA VAL A 340 -28.18 23.21 -8.60
C VAL A 340 -28.03 24.51 -7.82
N GLU A 341 -28.41 24.54 -6.54
CA GLU A 341 -28.23 25.72 -5.67
C GLU A 341 -26.75 26.07 -5.45
N THR A 342 -25.85 25.08 -5.53
CA THR A 342 -24.41 25.27 -5.41
C THR A 342 -23.80 25.92 -6.66
N LEU A 343 -24.46 25.85 -7.81
CA LEU A 343 -24.01 26.49 -9.05
C LEU A 343 -24.34 27.98 -9.06
N ALA A 344 -23.30 28.82 -9.06
CA ALA A 344 -23.47 30.27 -9.13
C ALA A 344 -24.12 30.72 -10.46
N PRO A 345 -24.95 31.78 -10.47
CA PRO A 345 -25.59 32.29 -11.70
C PRO A 345 -24.62 32.79 -12.79
N SER A 346 -23.35 32.97 -12.46
CA SER A 346 -22.29 33.39 -13.39
C SER A 346 -21.67 32.24 -14.18
N VAL A 347 -21.94 30.98 -13.81
CA VAL A 347 -21.38 29.80 -14.46
C VAL A 347 -21.86 29.71 -15.91
N GLN A 348 -20.90 29.50 -16.82
CA GLN A 348 -21.13 29.31 -18.26
C GLN A 348 -20.63 27.94 -18.73
N GLN A 349 -19.67 27.36 -18.01
CA GLN A 349 -19.07 26.06 -18.30
C GLN A 349 -19.04 25.21 -17.03
N VAL A 350 -19.57 24.00 -17.13
CA VAL A 350 -19.44 22.94 -16.11
C VAL A 350 -18.60 21.82 -16.70
N THR A 351 -17.54 21.43 -16.01
CA THR A 351 -16.64 20.37 -16.46
C THR A 351 -16.59 19.27 -15.41
N VAL A 352 -16.88 18.04 -15.75
CA VAL A 352 -16.77 16.90 -14.84
C VAL A 352 -15.37 16.31 -14.98
N LEU A 353 -14.67 16.13 -13.87
CA LEU A 353 -13.44 15.35 -13.81
C LEU A 353 -13.82 13.88 -13.65
N GLY A 354 -14.05 13.22 -14.77
CA GLY A 354 -14.67 11.90 -14.84
C GLY A 354 -13.66 10.76 -14.84
N GLN A 355 -13.57 9.99 -13.75
CA GLN A 355 -12.76 8.78 -13.78
C GLN A 355 -13.41 7.72 -14.66
N VAL A 356 -12.61 7.01 -15.45
CA VAL A 356 -12.98 5.81 -16.21
C VAL A 356 -11.99 4.69 -15.94
N LYS A 357 -12.35 3.46 -16.33
CA LYS A 357 -11.60 2.24 -15.96
C LYS A 357 -10.13 2.28 -16.34
N ASP A 358 -9.82 2.71 -17.56
CA ASP A 358 -8.48 2.63 -18.13
C ASP A 358 -8.29 3.66 -19.25
N GLN A 359 -7.08 3.71 -19.81
CA GLN A 359 -6.74 4.66 -20.88
C GLN A 359 -7.52 4.42 -22.18
N ALA A 360 -8.00 3.20 -22.44
CA ALA A 360 -8.84 2.92 -23.60
C ALA A 360 -10.21 3.61 -23.44
N GLY A 361 -10.79 3.55 -22.23
CA GLY A 361 -12.02 4.27 -21.90
C GLY A 361 -11.89 5.79 -22.01
N VAL A 362 -10.70 6.36 -21.78
CA VAL A 362 -10.45 7.79 -21.99
C VAL A 362 -10.57 8.16 -23.48
N MET A 363 -9.99 7.34 -24.36
CA MET A 363 -9.95 7.61 -25.80
C MET A 363 -11.27 7.25 -26.52
N ASP A 364 -12.08 6.36 -25.96
CA ASP A 364 -13.35 5.94 -26.54
C ASP A 364 -14.44 6.99 -26.32
N ALA A 365 -14.90 7.63 -27.39
CA ALA A 365 -15.95 8.65 -27.34
C ALA A 365 -17.33 8.11 -26.90
N SER A 366 -17.56 6.79 -26.94
CA SER A 366 -18.81 6.17 -26.49
C SER A 366 -18.86 5.97 -24.97
N VAL A 367 -17.71 6.03 -24.30
CA VAL A 367 -17.59 5.93 -22.84
C VAL A 367 -17.70 7.32 -22.24
N SER A 368 -18.57 7.45 -21.23
CA SER A 368 -18.67 8.62 -20.36
C SER A 368 -18.53 8.19 -18.90
N SER A 369 -18.08 9.11 -18.04
CA SER A 369 -17.99 8.85 -16.61
C SER A 369 -19.38 8.83 -15.95
N ALA A 370 -19.56 8.03 -14.89
CA ALA A 370 -20.85 7.92 -14.18
C ALA A 370 -21.31 9.28 -13.62
N LEU A 371 -20.39 10.03 -13.00
CA LEU A 371 -20.66 11.36 -12.48
C LEU A 371 -21.11 12.35 -13.56
N TYR A 372 -20.61 12.23 -14.79
CA TYR A 372 -20.99 13.11 -15.88
C TYR A 372 -22.46 12.94 -16.29
N ALA A 373 -22.98 11.71 -16.28
CA ALA A 373 -24.38 11.45 -16.62
C ALA A 373 -25.34 12.19 -15.66
N ASP A 374 -25.08 12.13 -14.36
CA ASP A 374 -25.90 12.81 -13.34
C ASP A 374 -25.77 14.33 -13.41
N VAL A 375 -24.55 14.86 -13.55
CA VAL A 375 -24.33 16.30 -13.65
C VAL A 375 -25.00 16.87 -14.89
N MET A 376 -24.88 16.18 -16.02
CA MET A 376 -25.56 16.57 -17.26
C MET A 376 -27.08 16.58 -17.07
N ALA A 377 -27.64 15.54 -16.44
CA ALA A 377 -29.07 15.48 -16.15
C ALA A 377 -29.51 16.65 -15.25
N ALA A 378 -28.86 16.85 -14.10
CA ALA A 378 -29.21 17.89 -13.14
C ALA A 378 -29.12 19.30 -13.74
N VAL A 379 -28.07 19.59 -14.52
CA VAL A 379 -27.94 20.88 -15.21
C VAL A 379 -29.06 21.05 -16.25
N ASN A 380 -29.36 20.04 -17.07
CA ASN A 380 -30.42 20.13 -18.08
C ASN A 380 -31.83 20.27 -17.48
N PHE A 381 -32.09 19.71 -16.31
CA PHE A 381 -33.38 19.91 -15.62
C PHE A 381 -33.52 21.36 -15.11
N GLN A 382 -32.43 21.99 -14.66
CA GLN A 382 -32.43 23.40 -14.27
C GLN A 382 -32.70 24.33 -15.45
N THR A 383 -32.14 24.06 -16.63
CA THR A 383 -32.24 24.95 -17.81
C THR A 383 -33.67 25.11 -18.30
N LEU A 384 -34.48 24.04 -18.17
CA LEU A 384 -35.92 24.03 -18.42
C LEU A 384 -36.69 25.02 -17.52
N SER A 385 -36.14 25.38 -16.35
CA SER A 385 -36.77 26.25 -15.35
C SER A 385 -36.13 27.66 -15.26
N GLY A 386 -34.86 27.82 -15.66
CA GLY A 386 -34.05 29.03 -15.40
C GLY A 386 -33.50 29.79 -16.62
N GLY A 387 -33.62 29.26 -17.85
CA GLY A 387 -33.35 30.00 -19.08
C GLY A 387 -31.88 30.29 -19.45
N LYS A 388 -30.90 29.76 -18.70
CA LYS A 388 -29.47 29.78 -19.07
C LYS A 388 -28.91 28.36 -19.02
N GLU A 389 -28.27 27.94 -20.10
CA GLU A 389 -27.71 26.59 -20.28
C GLU A 389 -26.18 26.65 -20.30
N PRO A 390 -25.51 26.38 -19.16
CA PRO A 390 -24.07 26.25 -19.17
C PRO A 390 -23.69 24.99 -19.96
N SER A 391 -22.59 25.06 -20.71
CA SER A 391 -22.08 23.89 -21.44
C SER A 391 -21.48 22.90 -20.47
N VAL A 392 -21.86 21.62 -20.57
CA VAL A 392 -21.36 20.54 -19.71
C VAL A 392 -20.38 19.66 -20.49
N TYR A 393 -19.19 19.42 -19.93
CA TYR A 393 -18.13 18.62 -20.54
C TYR A 393 -17.67 17.48 -19.62
N ASP A 394 -17.26 16.36 -20.19
CA ASP A 394 -16.61 15.24 -19.49
C ASP A 394 -15.11 15.24 -19.81
N ILE A 395 -14.26 15.58 -18.84
CA ILE A 395 -12.82 15.39 -18.95
C ILE A 395 -12.47 14.07 -18.29
N LYS A 396 -12.30 13.04 -19.13
CA LYS A 396 -12.04 11.68 -18.68
C LYS A 396 -10.59 11.49 -18.28
N TYR A 397 -10.38 10.74 -17.20
CA TYR A 397 -9.06 10.27 -16.79
C TYR A 397 -9.10 8.80 -16.36
N ALA A 398 -8.01 8.09 -16.58
CA ALA A 398 -7.89 6.68 -16.23
C ALA A 398 -7.48 6.50 -14.76
N ARG A 399 -7.79 5.35 -14.15
CA ARG A 399 -7.43 5.02 -12.74
C ARG A 399 -5.92 5.07 -12.47
N GLU A 400 -5.10 4.87 -13.50
CA GLU A 400 -3.63 4.96 -13.48
C GLU A 400 -3.12 6.41 -13.36
N THR A 401 -3.99 7.41 -13.50
CA THR A 401 -3.58 8.82 -13.50
C THR A 401 -3.33 9.30 -12.08
N VAL A 402 -2.06 9.54 -11.74
CA VAL A 402 -1.69 10.23 -10.49
C VAL A 402 -1.83 11.74 -10.66
N TRP A 403 -2.72 12.35 -9.86
CA TRP A 403 -2.93 13.79 -9.83
C TRP A 403 -1.86 14.51 -9.00
N THR A 404 -1.29 15.56 -9.58
CA THR A 404 -0.35 16.46 -8.90
C THR A 404 -0.88 17.88 -8.95
N VAL A 405 -0.35 18.74 -8.07
CA VAL A 405 -0.67 20.19 -8.08
C VAL A 405 -0.48 20.79 -9.47
N ALA A 406 0.62 20.46 -10.15
CA ALA A 406 0.93 20.98 -11.49
C ALA A 406 -0.06 20.49 -12.56
N LYS A 407 -0.45 19.20 -12.54
CA LYS A 407 -1.45 18.66 -13.49
C LYS A 407 -2.82 19.30 -13.26
N MET A 408 -3.22 19.45 -12.00
CA MET A 408 -4.51 20.04 -11.64
C MET A 408 -4.56 21.54 -11.94
N GLU A 409 -3.45 22.27 -11.70
CA GLU A 409 -3.31 23.69 -12.09
C GLU A 409 -3.41 23.84 -13.60
N ALA A 410 -2.69 23.02 -14.37
CA ALA A 410 -2.73 23.06 -15.82
C ALA A 410 -4.16 22.85 -16.34
N LEU A 411 -4.90 21.89 -15.75
CA LEU A 411 -6.28 21.62 -16.11
C LEU A 411 -7.21 22.79 -15.77
N LEU A 412 -7.18 23.28 -14.52
CA LEU A 412 -8.06 24.37 -14.08
C LEU A 412 -7.81 25.67 -14.82
N ARG A 413 -6.54 25.99 -15.16
CA ARG A 413 -6.22 27.17 -15.97
C ARG A 413 -6.77 27.11 -17.38
N GLN A 414 -7.01 25.92 -17.94
CA GLN A 414 -7.63 25.77 -19.27
C GLN A 414 -9.14 26.06 -19.25
N LEU A 415 -9.80 25.91 -18.11
CA LEU A 415 -11.23 26.07 -17.99
C LEU A 415 -11.63 27.55 -18.10
N GLY A 416 -12.65 27.85 -18.92
CA GLY A 416 -13.15 29.20 -19.11
C GLY A 416 -12.26 30.15 -19.92
N LEU A 417 -11.12 29.67 -20.46
CA LEU A 417 -10.31 30.45 -21.40
C LEU A 417 -11.02 30.59 -22.75
N LYS A 418 -10.88 31.76 -23.36
CA LYS A 418 -11.34 31.97 -24.73
C LYS A 418 -10.31 31.45 -25.73
N PRO A 419 -10.74 31.00 -26.92
CA PRO A 419 -9.81 30.61 -27.98
C PRO A 419 -8.80 31.72 -28.29
N GLY A 420 -7.50 31.44 -28.13
CA GLY A 420 -6.40 32.38 -28.40
C GLY A 420 -5.81 33.08 -27.17
N GLU A 421 -6.33 32.85 -25.96
CA GLU A 421 -5.68 33.31 -24.72
C GLU A 421 -4.46 32.43 -24.37
N GLU A 422 -3.35 33.05 -24.00
CA GLU A 422 -2.13 32.33 -23.64
C GLU A 422 -2.26 31.63 -22.28
N LEU A 423 -1.96 30.33 -22.25
CA LEU A 423 -1.84 29.58 -21.00
C LEU A 423 -0.60 30.06 -20.23
N GLN A 424 -0.82 30.55 -19.01
CA GLN A 424 0.26 30.72 -18.05
C GLN A 424 0.86 29.36 -17.69
N LYS A 425 2.19 29.29 -17.58
CA LYS A 425 2.89 28.08 -17.17
C LYS A 425 2.51 27.72 -15.73
N PRO A 426 2.26 26.44 -15.43
CA PRO A 426 2.07 25.97 -14.06
C PRO A 426 3.29 26.31 -13.19
N GLY A 427 3.05 26.66 -11.94
CA GLY A 427 4.08 27.07 -10.99
C GLY A 427 3.52 27.37 -9.60
N LEU A 428 2.30 26.90 -9.32
CA LEU A 428 1.62 27.19 -8.07
C LEU A 428 2.23 26.38 -6.92
N ARG A 429 2.51 27.08 -5.82
CA ARG A 429 2.93 26.50 -4.56
C ARG A 429 1.79 26.58 -3.55
N LEU A 430 1.28 25.42 -3.14
CA LEU A 430 0.20 25.32 -2.15
C LEU A 430 0.71 25.33 -0.70
N THR A 431 1.95 24.92 -0.47
CA THR A 431 2.53 24.86 0.89
C THR A 431 3.10 26.21 1.31
N SER A 432 2.87 26.59 2.57
CA SER A 432 3.44 27.81 3.14
C SER A 432 4.98 27.76 3.17
N ASN A 433 5.63 28.92 3.05
CA ASN A 433 7.10 29.02 3.14
C ASN A 433 7.67 28.60 4.52
N GLU A 434 6.84 28.60 5.56
CA GLU A 434 7.21 28.18 6.92
C GLU A 434 7.22 26.65 7.09
N MET A 435 6.54 25.93 6.21
CA MET A 435 6.46 24.46 6.27
C MET A 435 7.81 23.88 5.88
N LYS A 436 8.34 23.01 6.74
CA LYS A 436 9.55 22.23 6.45
C LYS A 436 9.17 20.93 5.79
N GLN A 437 9.88 20.55 4.74
CA GLN A 437 9.62 19.37 3.94
C GLN A 437 10.89 18.54 3.77
N TYR A 438 10.77 17.24 3.94
CA TYR A 438 11.90 16.30 3.85
C TYR A 438 11.51 15.09 3.01
N SER A 439 12.47 14.54 2.27
CA SER A 439 12.27 13.31 1.49
C SER A 439 13.42 12.34 1.74
N PHE A 440 13.11 11.09 2.03
CA PHE A 440 14.05 10.01 2.27
C PHE A 440 13.88 8.96 1.18
N TRP A 441 14.99 8.52 0.60
CA TRP A 441 15.04 7.60 -0.54
C TRP A 441 15.96 6.44 -0.19
N ASP A 442 15.43 5.23 -0.17
CA ASP A 442 16.15 4.02 0.26
C ASP A 442 15.67 2.81 -0.56
N ILE A 443 16.24 1.62 -0.27
CA ILE A 443 15.75 0.34 -0.76
C ILE A 443 15.20 -0.51 0.38
N ASP A 444 14.28 -1.43 0.07
CA ASP A 444 13.54 -2.23 1.05
C ASP A 444 14.41 -3.18 1.88
N THR A 445 15.60 -3.55 1.39
CA THR A 445 16.59 -4.37 2.12
C THR A 445 17.56 -3.57 2.98
N SER A 446 17.45 -2.24 2.99
CA SER A 446 18.37 -1.39 3.75
C SER A 446 18.00 -1.37 5.24
N GLU A 447 19.00 -1.48 6.12
CA GLU A 447 18.83 -1.35 7.57
C GLU A 447 18.21 0.00 7.96
N THR A 448 18.43 1.05 7.16
CA THR A 448 17.97 2.41 7.45
C THR A 448 16.54 2.71 6.98
N VAL A 449 15.85 1.77 6.32
CA VAL A 449 14.54 2.00 5.71
C VAL A 449 13.48 2.45 6.72
N GLY A 450 13.60 2.02 7.98
CA GLY A 450 12.69 2.39 9.07
C GLY A 450 12.98 3.77 9.70
N ALA A 451 14.18 4.33 9.50
CA ALA A 451 14.61 5.58 10.14
C ALA A 451 13.66 6.76 9.88
N PRO A 452 13.15 7.01 8.65
CA PRO A 452 12.31 8.17 8.38
C PRO A 452 10.99 8.19 9.18
N LEU A 453 10.35 7.04 9.37
CA LEU A 453 9.12 6.96 10.17
C LEU A 453 9.39 7.19 11.66
N MET A 454 10.53 6.69 12.17
CA MET A 454 10.98 6.97 13.54
C MET A 454 11.26 8.46 13.76
N VAL A 455 11.90 9.12 12.78
CA VAL A 455 12.07 10.58 12.79
C VAL A 455 10.72 11.29 12.79
N GLY A 456 9.77 10.86 11.94
CA GLY A 456 8.41 11.41 11.91
C GLY A 456 7.73 11.33 13.28
N GLN A 457 7.80 10.17 13.93
CA GLN A 457 7.27 9.94 15.27
C GLN A 457 7.96 10.83 16.31
N LEU A 458 9.28 10.91 16.30
CA LEU A 458 10.05 11.78 17.19
C LEU A 458 9.64 13.26 17.06
N LEU A 459 9.48 13.73 15.83
CA LEU A 459 9.06 15.11 15.55
C LEU A 459 7.60 15.36 15.98
N SER A 460 6.76 14.32 15.98
CA SER A 460 5.35 14.40 16.39
C SER A 460 5.14 14.61 17.89
N ASP A 461 6.16 14.28 18.71
CA ASP A 461 6.10 14.50 20.15
C ASP A 461 6.10 15.99 20.53
N ASP A 462 6.49 16.87 19.61
CA ASP A 462 6.45 18.31 19.82
C ASP A 462 5.05 18.85 19.50
N SER A 463 4.27 19.10 20.56
CA SER A 463 2.91 19.63 20.45
C SER A 463 2.76 20.96 19.69
N SER A 464 3.86 21.73 19.54
CA SER A 464 3.88 23.01 18.82
C SER A 464 3.90 22.87 17.31
N THR A 465 4.19 21.67 16.80
CA THR A 465 4.38 21.39 15.38
C THR A 465 3.54 20.19 14.96
N ASN A 466 2.78 20.35 13.89
CA ASN A 466 2.09 19.24 13.23
C ASN A 466 3.06 18.54 12.29
N VAL A 467 2.99 17.21 12.24
CA VAL A 467 3.81 16.37 11.38
C VAL A 467 2.91 15.57 10.45
N SER A 468 3.32 15.44 9.20
CA SER A 468 2.76 14.45 8.27
C SER A 468 3.88 13.52 7.81
N ALA A 469 3.59 12.22 7.75
CA ALA A 469 4.50 11.20 7.29
C ALA A 469 3.81 10.30 6.27
N ARG A 470 4.43 10.12 5.10
CA ARG A 470 3.91 9.31 4.01
C ARG A 470 5.00 8.47 3.39
N SER A 471 4.80 7.17 3.29
CA SER A 471 5.74 6.24 2.66
C SER A 471 5.11 5.54 1.46
N GLY A 472 5.92 5.19 0.45
CA GLY A 472 5.51 4.44 -0.73
C GLY A 472 6.64 3.56 -1.26
N HIS A 473 6.26 2.44 -1.89
CA HIS A 473 7.19 1.44 -2.43
C HIS A 473 7.03 1.29 -3.94
N ASP A 474 8.16 1.18 -4.63
CA ASP A 474 8.25 0.74 -6.01
C ASP A 474 9.10 -0.55 -6.07
N ASN A 475 8.42 -1.70 -6.17
CA ASN A 475 9.07 -3.01 -6.18
C ASN A 475 9.78 -3.32 -7.50
N LEU A 476 9.60 -2.51 -8.54
CA LEU A 476 10.22 -2.71 -9.85
C LEU A 476 11.59 -2.02 -9.96
N VAL A 477 11.77 -0.89 -9.28
CA VAL A 477 13.02 -0.12 -9.31
C VAL A 477 14.01 -0.69 -8.30
N GLN A 478 15.21 -1.08 -8.77
CA GLN A 478 16.32 -1.58 -7.95
C GLN A 478 15.95 -2.72 -6.95
N GLY A 479 14.89 -3.47 -7.24
CA GLY A 479 14.41 -4.57 -6.39
C GLY A 479 13.70 -4.11 -5.10
N GLY A 480 13.15 -2.88 -5.07
CA GLY A 480 12.34 -2.38 -3.96
C GLY A 480 12.71 -0.96 -3.52
N ALA A 481 12.54 0.06 -4.36
CA ALA A 481 12.78 1.44 -3.97
C ALA A 481 11.69 1.94 -3.00
N VAL A 482 12.10 2.67 -1.96
CA VAL A 482 11.22 3.22 -0.93
C VAL A 482 11.42 4.72 -0.82
N ARG A 483 10.32 5.46 -0.78
CA ARG A 483 10.30 6.90 -0.52
C ARG A 483 9.47 7.19 0.71
N THR A 484 10.04 7.91 1.68
CA THR A 484 9.27 8.50 2.78
C THR A 484 9.36 10.02 2.75
N ASP A 485 8.23 10.69 2.69
CA ASP A 485 8.11 12.14 2.80
C ASP A 485 7.67 12.52 4.21
N LEU A 486 8.34 13.53 4.80
CA LEU A 486 7.93 14.14 6.06
C LEU A 486 7.64 15.64 5.84
N ARG A 487 6.59 16.14 6.49
CA ARG A 487 6.28 17.57 6.55
C ARG A 487 6.11 18.02 7.98
N CYS A 488 6.58 19.21 8.30
CA CYS A 488 6.45 19.83 9.61
C CYS A 488 5.91 21.26 9.46
N SER A 489 4.87 21.61 10.22
CA SER A 489 4.24 22.94 10.14
C SER A 489 3.53 23.27 11.45
N GLN A 490 3.46 24.55 11.81
CA GLN A 490 2.62 25.00 12.93
C GLN A 490 1.12 24.93 12.61
N LYS A 491 0.78 24.93 11.32
CA LYS A 491 -0.60 24.80 10.82
C LYS A 491 -0.92 23.34 10.46
N SER A 492 -2.19 23.00 10.35
CA SER A 492 -2.63 21.70 9.85
C SER A 492 -2.05 21.45 8.45
N ILE A 493 -1.73 20.19 8.16
CA ILE A 493 -1.07 19.78 6.91
C ILE A 493 -2.08 18.97 6.10
N GLU A 494 -2.61 19.59 5.03
CA GLU A 494 -3.45 18.91 4.04
C GLU A 494 -2.69 18.82 2.72
N ALA A 495 -1.71 17.91 2.66
CA ALA A 495 -0.80 17.79 1.53
C ALA A 495 -0.58 16.32 1.14
N ALA A 496 -1.69 15.64 0.81
CA ALA A 496 -1.75 14.23 0.38
C ALA A 496 -1.15 14.00 -1.03
N TYR A 497 0.02 14.58 -1.30
CA TYR A 497 0.79 14.49 -2.54
C TYR A 497 2.29 14.57 -2.22
N SER A 498 3.14 14.22 -3.18
CA SER A 498 4.58 14.14 -2.94
C SER A 498 5.27 15.48 -2.73
N VAL A 499 6.32 15.45 -1.92
CA VAL A 499 7.20 16.61 -1.73
C VAL A 499 7.91 16.92 -3.06
N LYS A 500 7.79 18.16 -3.53
CA LYS A 500 8.51 18.67 -4.71
C LYS A 500 9.46 19.83 -4.38
N GLU A 501 9.46 20.29 -3.13
CA GLU A 501 10.33 21.37 -2.64
C GLU A 501 10.90 21.00 -1.26
N ALA A 502 11.59 19.86 -1.18
CA ALA A 502 12.23 19.38 0.04
C ALA A 502 13.35 20.33 0.48
N ASP A 503 13.37 20.70 1.75
CA ASP A 503 14.47 21.40 2.40
C ASP A 503 15.71 20.50 2.50
N VAL A 504 15.49 19.23 2.83
CA VAL A 504 16.52 18.19 2.93
C VAL A 504 16.04 16.92 2.24
N ALA A 505 16.88 16.37 1.37
CA ALA A 505 16.70 15.04 0.82
C ALA A 505 17.82 14.12 1.31
N VAL A 506 17.44 12.96 1.82
CA VAL A 506 18.36 11.91 2.25
C VAL A 506 18.27 10.77 1.24
N VAL A 507 19.40 10.38 0.65
CA VAL A 507 19.49 9.25 -0.27
C VAL A 507 20.39 8.20 0.37
N ALA A 508 19.75 7.17 0.90
CA ALA A 508 20.40 6.06 1.58
C ALA A 508 21.03 5.04 0.61
N GLU A 509 20.41 4.86 -0.57
CA GLU A 509 20.94 4.05 -1.66
C GLU A 509 21.24 4.92 -2.89
N LYS A 510 22.53 5.05 -3.21
CA LYS A 510 23.01 5.92 -4.30
C LYS A 510 22.53 5.46 -5.67
N SER A 511 22.36 4.16 -5.90
CA SER A 511 21.97 3.62 -7.21
C SER A 511 20.66 4.25 -7.71
N LEU A 512 19.76 4.63 -6.80
CA LEU A 512 18.49 5.30 -7.09
C LEU A 512 18.62 6.61 -7.88
N LEU A 513 19.75 7.33 -7.77
CA LEU A 513 19.98 8.57 -8.52
C LEU A 513 20.09 8.35 -10.05
N LYS A 514 20.24 7.10 -10.49
CA LYS A 514 20.25 6.75 -11.92
C LYS A 514 18.84 6.60 -12.48
N ASP A 515 17.93 6.04 -11.68
CA ASP A 515 16.59 5.66 -12.12
C ASP A 515 15.52 6.68 -11.70
N ILE A 516 15.78 7.45 -10.64
CA ILE A 516 14.83 8.39 -10.03
C ILE A 516 15.42 9.81 -9.98
N ALA A 517 14.62 10.79 -10.41
CA ALA A 517 14.98 12.20 -10.42
C ALA A 517 14.87 12.84 -9.01
N VAL A 518 15.58 12.28 -8.02
CA VAL A 518 15.52 12.73 -6.62
C VAL A 518 15.78 14.24 -6.48
N LEU A 519 16.75 14.76 -7.24
CA LEU A 519 17.13 16.17 -7.20
C LEU A 519 16.02 17.12 -7.66
N ASP A 520 15.03 16.64 -8.42
CA ASP A 520 13.90 17.46 -8.84
C ASP A 520 12.95 17.77 -7.69
N SER A 521 12.90 16.89 -6.68
CA SER A 521 12.13 17.10 -5.45
C SER A 521 12.78 18.08 -4.47
N LEU A 522 14.06 18.43 -4.66
CA LEU A 522 14.78 19.38 -3.81
C LEU A 522 14.51 20.83 -4.22
N LYS A 523 14.30 21.69 -3.22
CA LYS A 523 14.25 23.14 -3.41
C LYS A 523 15.62 23.70 -3.81
N GLU A 524 15.63 24.88 -4.42
CA GLU A 524 16.88 25.64 -4.61
C GLU A 524 17.53 25.95 -3.25
N GLN A 525 18.85 25.81 -3.16
CA GLN A 525 19.62 25.93 -1.92
C GLN A 525 19.22 24.91 -0.84
N GLY A 526 18.56 23.81 -1.23
CA GLY A 526 18.28 22.66 -0.37
C GLY A 526 19.55 21.89 0.01
N THR A 527 19.38 20.90 0.89
CA THR A 527 20.49 20.04 1.36
C THR A 527 20.28 18.60 0.88
N LEU A 528 21.33 17.99 0.34
CA LEU A 528 21.36 16.58 -0.03
C LEU A 528 22.31 15.83 0.91
N VAL A 529 21.81 14.76 1.53
CA VAL A 529 22.60 13.85 2.36
C VAL A 529 22.69 12.52 1.62
N LEU A 530 23.90 12.11 1.23
CA LEU A 530 24.15 10.82 0.59
C LEU A 530 24.77 9.87 1.61
N ARG A 531 24.13 8.74 1.87
CA ARG A 531 24.76 7.64 2.61
C ARG A 531 25.57 6.81 1.65
N VAL A 532 26.88 6.79 1.84
CA VAL A 532 27.81 6.07 0.97
C VAL A 532 28.99 5.55 1.78
N PRO A 533 29.23 4.22 1.79
CA PRO A 533 30.35 3.68 2.53
C PRO A 533 31.69 3.96 1.81
N ASN A 534 32.74 4.22 2.60
CA ASN A 534 34.14 4.29 2.19
C ASN A 534 34.50 5.38 1.16
N TRP A 535 33.79 6.51 1.11
CA TRP A 535 34.15 7.59 0.19
C TRP A 535 35.30 8.44 0.71
N LYS A 536 36.34 8.60 -0.12
CA LYS A 536 37.35 9.63 0.06
C LYS A 536 36.95 10.91 -0.65
N ASP A 537 37.43 12.06 -0.16
CA ASP A 537 37.09 13.38 -0.70
C ASP A 537 37.36 13.49 -2.21
N ASP A 538 38.47 12.91 -2.69
CA ASP A 538 38.87 12.93 -4.11
C ASP A 538 38.07 11.96 -5.00
N GLU A 539 37.26 11.08 -4.41
CA GLU A 539 36.48 10.05 -5.12
C GLU A 539 35.04 10.47 -5.37
N VAL A 540 34.53 11.48 -4.65
CA VAL A 540 33.16 12.01 -4.82
C VAL A 540 32.89 12.36 -6.28
N GLU A 541 33.83 13.06 -6.93
CA GLU A 541 33.69 13.48 -8.33
C GLU A 541 33.63 12.32 -9.31
N LYS A 542 34.37 11.23 -9.04
CA LYS A 542 34.38 10.03 -9.89
C LYS A 542 33.11 9.21 -9.69
N ASN A 543 32.54 9.28 -8.50
CA ASN A 543 31.41 8.48 -8.10
C ASN A 543 30.07 9.11 -8.51
N LEU A 544 29.97 10.44 -8.63
CA LEU A 544 28.76 11.12 -9.08
C LEU A 544 28.75 11.35 -10.59
N SER A 545 27.64 11.02 -11.25
CA SER A 545 27.48 11.25 -12.69
C SER A 545 27.48 12.75 -13.03
N ASN A 546 27.89 13.11 -14.25
CA ASN A 546 27.90 14.50 -14.71
C ASN A 546 26.52 15.19 -14.59
N PRO A 547 25.39 14.55 -14.94
CA PRO A 547 24.07 15.17 -14.78
C PRO A 547 23.74 15.50 -13.32
N VAL A 548 24.05 14.58 -12.39
CA VAL A 548 23.83 14.77 -10.96
C VAL A 548 24.69 15.92 -10.42
N ARG A 549 25.98 15.96 -10.77
CA ARG A 549 26.90 17.04 -10.38
C ARG A 549 26.41 18.39 -10.88
N LYS A 550 26.01 18.47 -12.16
CA LYS A 550 25.49 19.70 -12.76
C LYS A 550 24.21 20.16 -12.08
N ALA A 551 23.28 19.25 -11.77
CA ALA A 551 22.04 19.59 -11.07
C ALA A 551 22.27 20.06 -9.63
N ILE A 552 23.21 19.43 -8.89
CA ILE A 552 23.65 19.87 -7.55
C ILE A 552 24.17 21.32 -7.62
N ALA A 553 25.04 21.61 -8.58
CA ALA A 553 25.60 22.95 -8.76
C ALA A 553 24.54 23.97 -9.20
N ALA A 554 23.68 23.62 -10.17
CA ALA A 554 22.65 24.50 -10.71
C ALA A 554 21.64 24.93 -9.65
N LYS A 555 21.19 24.00 -8.80
CA LYS A 555 20.29 24.29 -7.67
C LYS A 555 21.00 24.82 -6.42
N LYS A 556 22.34 24.99 -6.46
CA LYS A 556 23.18 25.40 -5.31
C LYS A 556 22.96 24.53 -4.06
N ILE A 557 22.85 23.22 -4.27
CA ILE A 557 22.56 22.25 -3.21
C ILE A 557 23.77 22.11 -2.27
N ALA A 558 23.52 22.09 -0.96
CA ALA A 558 24.53 21.73 0.02
C ALA A 558 24.67 20.20 0.09
N LEU A 559 25.84 19.66 -0.28
CA LEU A 559 26.09 18.22 -0.31
C LEU A 559 26.76 17.75 0.99
N TYR A 560 26.16 16.75 1.63
CA TYR A 560 26.73 16.01 2.77
C TYR A 560 26.86 14.53 2.43
N VAL A 561 27.93 13.91 2.90
CA VAL A 561 28.19 12.48 2.80
C VAL A 561 28.19 11.90 4.20
N LEU A 562 27.40 10.84 4.41
CA LEU A 562 27.38 10.03 5.62
C LEU A 562 28.01 8.67 5.31
N ASP A 563 29.15 8.39 5.94
CA ASP A 563 29.85 7.11 5.81
C ASP A 563 29.65 6.26 7.08
N PRO A 564 28.78 5.23 7.05
CA PRO A 564 28.51 4.40 8.22
C PRO A 564 29.75 3.61 8.69
N ASN A 565 30.68 3.27 7.80
CA ASN A 565 31.85 2.45 8.15
C ASN A 565 32.86 3.19 9.02
N LEU A 566 32.74 4.52 9.15
CA LEU A 566 33.56 5.31 10.06
C LEU A 566 33.08 5.24 11.52
N SER A 567 31.92 4.63 11.77
CA SER A 567 31.43 4.36 13.12
C SER A 567 31.93 3.01 13.62
N SER A 568 32.65 3.04 14.73
CA SER A 568 33.23 1.84 15.35
C SER A 568 32.14 0.87 15.84
N LYS A 569 30.99 1.40 16.27
CA LYS A 569 29.86 0.63 16.80
C LYS A 569 29.11 -0.16 15.73
N LEU A 570 29.12 0.32 14.48
CA LEU A 570 28.43 -0.35 13.38
C LEU A 570 29.11 -1.65 12.92
N SER A 571 30.40 -1.82 13.22
CA SER A 571 31.07 -3.11 13.01
C SER A 571 30.65 -4.19 14.01
N GLU A 572 30.07 -3.82 15.15
CA GLU A 572 29.56 -4.74 16.16
C GLU A 572 28.08 -5.06 15.91
N GLU A 573 27.27 -4.03 15.67
CA GLU A 573 25.82 -4.14 15.48
C GLU A 573 25.35 -3.27 14.30
N SER A 574 25.06 -3.90 13.15
CA SER A 574 24.62 -3.21 11.92
C SER A 574 23.31 -2.45 12.09
N GLN A 575 22.40 -2.95 12.93
CA GLN A 575 21.09 -2.35 13.20
C GLN A 575 21.17 -0.94 13.81
N LEU A 576 22.32 -0.58 14.39
CA LEU A 576 22.53 0.77 14.93
C LEU A 576 22.63 1.84 13.83
N GLU A 577 22.74 1.45 12.55
CA GLU A 577 22.89 2.37 11.43
C GLU A 577 21.67 3.29 11.31
N THR A 578 20.49 2.74 11.61
CA THR A 578 19.22 3.46 11.70
C THR A 578 19.30 4.65 12.64
N TYR A 579 19.96 4.52 13.79
CA TYR A 579 20.14 5.63 14.73
C TYR A 579 21.19 6.62 14.25
N LEU A 580 22.27 6.17 13.61
CA LEU A 580 23.28 7.07 13.04
C LEU A 580 22.67 7.98 11.96
N LEU A 581 21.82 7.43 11.07
CA LEU A 581 21.12 8.21 10.06
C LEU A 581 20.15 9.22 10.68
N GLN A 582 19.40 8.83 11.72
CA GLN A 582 18.52 9.73 12.46
C GLN A 582 19.28 10.91 13.06
N LEU A 583 20.41 10.64 13.71
CA LEU A 583 21.26 11.68 14.31
C LEU A 583 21.84 12.62 13.24
N ALA A 584 22.32 12.07 12.12
CA ALA A 584 22.79 12.85 10.98
C ALA A 584 21.71 13.78 10.43
N PHE A 585 20.49 13.25 10.24
CA PHE A 585 19.34 14.02 9.80
C PHE A 585 19.01 15.15 10.78
N LEU A 586 18.88 14.85 12.08
CA LEU A 586 18.54 15.86 13.09
C LEU A 586 19.59 16.98 13.14
N LYS A 587 20.88 16.65 13.08
CA LYS A 587 21.97 17.64 13.10
C LYS A 587 21.91 18.61 11.92
N ILE A 588 21.51 18.12 10.74
CA ILE A 588 21.46 18.92 9.51
C ILE A 588 20.13 19.68 9.37
N ALA A 589 19.02 18.96 9.56
CA ALA A 589 17.69 19.45 9.23
C ALA A 589 17.01 20.20 10.39
N ARG A 590 17.34 19.83 11.64
CA ARG A 590 16.71 20.33 12.86
C ARG A 590 17.71 20.54 14.00
N PRO A 591 18.74 21.39 13.81
CA PRO A 591 19.73 21.67 14.85
C PRO A 591 19.10 22.30 16.11
N ASP A 592 17.95 22.95 15.97
CA ASP A 592 17.13 23.52 17.04
C ASP A 592 16.61 22.48 18.04
N THR A 593 16.30 21.27 17.57
CA THR A 593 15.75 20.19 18.42
C THR A 593 16.75 19.07 18.66
N TYR A 594 18.00 19.18 18.21
CA TYR A 594 18.99 18.10 18.25
C TYR A 594 19.19 17.51 19.65
N GLU A 595 19.45 18.34 20.66
CA GLU A 595 19.70 17.87 22.04
C GLU A 595 18.47 17.19 22.68
N ASN A 596 17.28 17.72 22.41
CA ASN A 596 16.03 17.13 22.90
C ASN A 596 15.70 15.83 22.15
N GLY A 597 15.98 15.79 20.84
CA GLY A 597 15.82 14.62 19.99
C GLY A 597 16.69 13.47 20.45
N LEU A 598 17.97 13.74 20.75
CA LEU A 598 18.93 12.75 21.26
C LEU A 598 18.38 12.00 22.50
N LYS A 599 17.76 12.72 23.44
CA LYS A 599 17.21 12.13 24.68
C LYS A 599 15.96 11.27 24.47
N LYS A 600 15.28 11.45 23.35
CA LYS A 600 14.01 10.79 23.01
C LYS A 600 14.16 9.63 22.04
N LEU A 601 15.35 9.44 21.46
CA LEU A 601 15.65 8.25 20.67
C LEU A 601 15.57 7.01 21.57
N GLY A 602 14.96 5.93 21.06
CA GLY A 602 14.68 4.72 21.83
C GLY A 602 15.90 3.84 22.19
N ALA A 603 17.11 4.24 21.78
CA ALA A 603 18.33 3.51 22.07
C ALA A 603 18.90 3.83 23.48
N ALA A 604 19.72 2.92 24.02
CA ALA A 604 20.40 3.13 25.29
C ALA A 604 21.33 4.36 25.23
N SER A 605 21.38 5.15 26.30
CA SER A 605 22.16 6.41 26.36
C SER A 605 23.63 6.21 25.98
N GLU A 606 24.26 5.13 26.44
CA GLU A 606 25.68 4.84 26.15
C GLU A 606 25.92 4.61 24.65
N VAL A 607 24.96 3.98 23.96
CA VAL A 607 25.03 3.74 22.51
C VAL A 607 24.86 5.06 21.75
N LEU A 608 23.90 5.89 22.17
CA LEU A 608 23.65 7.20 21.56
C LEU A 608 24.84 8.16 21.73
N ASP A 609 25.49 8.15 22.89
CA ASP A 609 26.68 8.96 23.16
C ASP A 609 27.85 8.54 22.26
N ALA A 610 28.05 7.23 22.09
CA ALA A 610 29.07 6.69 21.18
C ALA A 610 28.78 7.05 19.72
N LEU A 611 27.55 6.85 19.24
CA LEU A 611 27.14 7.20 17.87
C LEU A 611 27.23 8.71 17.61
N THR A 612 26.93 9.55 18.60
CA THR A 612 27.06 11.00 18.49
C THR A 612 28.51 11.42 18.29
N LYS A 613 29.44 10.79 18.99
CA LYS A 613 30.87 11.02 18.80
C LYS A 613 31.36 10.53 17.43
N ASP A 614 30.89 9.36 17.01
CA ASP A 614 31.27 8.77 15.71
C ASP A 614 30.66 9.56 14.53
N LEU A 615 29.51 10.22 14.74
CA LEU A 615 28.86 11.07 13.75
C LEU A 615 29.73 12.25 13.28
N ASP A 616 30.55 12.83 14.18
CA ASP A 616 31.45 13.93 13.81
C ASP A 616 32.49 13.51 12.77
N SER A 617 32.91 12.24 12.77
CA SER A 617 33.78 11.67 11.75
C SER A 617 33.02 11.12 10.53
N ALA A 618 31.83 10.56 10.75
CA ALA A 618 31.03 9.90 9.72
C ALA A 618 30.31 10.88 8.77
N LEU A 619 29.89 12.05 9.27
CA LEU A 619 29.14 13.04 8.50
C LEU A 619 30.05 14.20 8.06
N LYS A 620 30.24 14.34 6.74
CA LYS A 620 31.11 15.36 6.16
C LYS A 620 30.38 16.21 5.13
N ARG A 621 30.66 17.52 5.12
CA ARG A 621 30.19 18.44 4.08
C ARG A 621 31.17 18.44 2.92
N ILE A 622 30.66 18.26 1.71
CA ILE A 622 31.46 18.30 0.48
C ILE A 622 31.35 19.67 -0.18
N GLY A 623 32.50 20.24 -0.57
CA GLY A 623 32.53 21.46 -1.37
C GLY A 623 32.05 21.20 -2.79
N VAL A 624 31.09 21.99 -3.27
CA VAL A 624 30.59 21.92 -4.66
C VAL A 624 31.35 22.96 -5.49
N PRO A 625 32.25 22.55 -6.39
CA PRO A 625 33.02 23.50 -7.20
C PRO A 625 32.17 24.09 -8.32
N GLU A 626 32.46 25.33 -8.71
CA GLU A 626 31.76 26.01 -9.81
C GLU A 626 31.93 25.30 -11.16
N SER A 627 33.01 24.53 -11.34
CA SER A 627 33.27 23.73 -12.54
C SER A 627 32.15 22.74 -12.85
N TRP A 628 31.38 22.30 -11.86
CA TRP A 628 30.25 21.40 -12.06
C TRP A 628 29.09 22.05 -12.84
N LEU A 629 28.96 23.38 -12.78
CA LEU A 629 27.92 24.12 -13.51
C LEU A 629 28.16 24.10 -15.02
N THR A 630 29.44 24.16 -15.42
CA THR A 630 29.90 24.25 -16.81
C THR A 630 30.15 22.90 -17.46
N LEU A 631 29.80 21.79 -16.79
CA LEU A 631 29.95 20.45 -17.38
C LEU A 631 29.09 20.33 -18.64
N GLU A 632 29.74 19.93 -19.74
CA GLU A 632 29.06 19.51 -20.97
C GLU A 632 28.53 18.10 -20.77
N LEU A 633 27.24 17.91 -21.05
CA LEU A 633 26.61 16.60 -21.00
C LEU A 633 26.63 16.02 -22.41
N GLU A 634 27.14 14.79 -22.53
CA GLU A 634 26.98 14.02 -23.76
C GLU A 634 25.51 13.66 -23.97
N GLY A 635 25.06 13.44 -25.21
CA GLY A 635 23.64 13.28 -25.56
C GLY A 635 22.91 12.18 -24.79
N ASP A 636 23.61 11.12 -24.38
CA ASP A 636 23.04 9.99 -23.63
C ASP A 636 23.11 10.18 -22.10
N GLN A 637 23.76 11.25 -21.61
CA GLN A 637 23.88 11.56 -20.19
C GLN A 637 22.79 12.53 -19.76
N ALA A 638 21.58 12.01 -19.55
CA ALA A 638 20.47 12.77 -18.98
C ALA A 638 20.15 12.30 -17.55
N LEU A 639 19.55 13.19 -16.76
CA LEU A 639 18.83 12.75 -15.57
C LEU A 639 17.60 11.93 -16.01
N PRO A 640 17.15 10.98 -15.18
CA PRO A 640 15.84 10.35 -15.39
C PRO A 640 14.75 11.42 -15.50
N PRO A 641 13.63 11.13 -16.19
CA PRO A 641 12.54 12.08 -16.30
C PRO A 641 12.02 12.51 -14.92
N PRO A 642 11.45 13.71 -14.77
CA PRO A 642 10.97 14.29 -13.50
C PRO A 642 9.70 13.59 -12.97
N GLU A 643 9.58 12.28 -13.19
CA GLU A 643 8.51 11.46 -12.69
C GLU A 643 8.71 11.17 -11.20
N ASP A 644 7.59 10.98 -10.51
CA ASP A 644 7.62 10.61 -9.10
C ASP A 644 7.91 9.11 -8.93
N LEU A 645 8.18 8.69 -7.68
CA LEU A 645 8.15 7.28 -7.35
C LEU A 645 6.76 6.72 -7.68
N ASN A 646 6.71 5.63 -8.44
CA ASN A 646 5.47 4.96 -8.76
C ASN A 646 5.12 3.96 -7.65
N VAL A 647 4.18 4.34 -6.78
CA VAL A 647 3.78 3.52 -5.64
C VAL A 647 2.98 2.31 -6.14
N ASN A 648 3.66 1.21 -6.42
CA ASN A 648 3.08 -0.02 -6.96
C ASN A 648 2.92 -1.14 -5.92
N SER A 649 3.38 -0.93 -4.70
CA SER A 649 3.20 -1.85 -3.58
C SER A 649 3.03 -1.10 -2.26
N PHE A 650 2.40 -1.78 -1.29
CA PHE A 650 2.29 -1.32 0.09
C PHE A 650 3.30 -1.96 1.04
N ALA A 651 3.95 -3.03 0.57
CA ALA A 651 4.93 -3.79 1.32
C ALA A 651 6.21 -3.97 0.48
N ALA A 652 7.31 -4.26 1.18
CA ALA A 652 8.56 -4.67 0.57
C ALA A 652 8.35 -5.85 -0.39
N SER A 653 9.23 -5.99 -1.39
CA SER A 653 9.16 -7.12 -2.30
C SER A 653 9.39 -8.41 -1.50
N ASP A 654 8.46 -9.36 -1.62
CA ASP A 654 8.70 -10.69 -1.09
C ASP A 654 9.76 -11.36 -1.98
N LYS A 655 10.96 -11.54 -1.42
CA LYS A 655 12.10 -12.17 -2.09
C LYS A 655 12.19 -13.66 -1.74
N PHE A 656 11.28 -14.16 -0.90
CA PHE A 656 11.19 -15.57 -0.57
C PHE A 656 10.37 -16.27 -1.65
N GLU A 657 11.04 -17.10 -2.46
CA GLU A 657 10.35 -18.21 -3.10
C GLU A 657 10.07 -19.25 -2.01
N GLU A 658 8.80 -19.47 -1.66
CA GLU A 658 8.43 -20.62 -0.84
C GLU A 658 8.88 -21.89 -1.57
N GLU A 659 9.98 -22.49 -1.14
CA GLU A 659 10.30 -23.85 -1.55
C GLU A 659 9.12 -24.73 -1.17
N PRO A 660 8.55 -25.51 -2.12
CA PRO A 660 7.43 -26.36 -1.81
C PRO A 660 7.82 -27.29 -0.66
N PRO A 661 6.97 -27.46 0.37
CA PRO A 661 7.32 -28.26 1.52
C PRO A 661 7.69 -29.68 1.06
N SER A 662 8.85 -30.17 1.51
CA SER A 662 9.26 -31.55 1.27
C SER A 662 8.32 -32.46 2.07
N LEU A 663 7.30 -33.02 1.40
CA LEU A 663 6.37 -33.94 2.04
C LEU A 663 7.02 -35.33 2.14
N LEU A 664 7.42 -35.72 3.35
CA LEU A 664 7.78 -37.09 3.66
C LEU A 664 6.52 -37.97 3.59
N ARG A 665 6.40 -38.75 2.52
CA ARG A 665 5.31 -39.71 2.31
C ARG A 665 5.85 -41.13 2.46
N ASP A 666 5.06 -41.97 3.11
CA ASP A 666 5.44 -43.33 3.47
C ASP A 666 4.87 -44.37 2.48
N TRP A 667 5.18 -45.64 2.75
CA TRP A 667 4.68 -46.80 2.00
C TRP A 667 3.15 -46.84 1.86
N VAL A 668 2.39 -46.19 2.77
CA VAL A 668 0.91 -46.17 2.71
C VAL A 668 0.44 -45.41 1.47
N THR A 669 1.18 -44.39 1.04
CA THR A 669 0.87 -43.62 -0.17
C THR A 669 1.03 -44.49 -1.42
N ALA A 670 2.15 -45.22 -1.52
CA ALA A 670 2.38 -46.19 -2.58
C ALA A 670 1.29 -47.28 -2.60
N ALA A 671 0.92 -47.81 -1.43
CA ALA A 671 -0.11 -48.83 -1.30
C ALA A 671 -1.49 -48.33 -1.75
N LYS A 672 -1.85 -47.07 -1.43
CA LYS A 672 -3.12 -46.44 -1.87
C LYS A 672 -3.17 -46.31 -3.40
N GLY A 673 -2.10 -45.85 -4.03
CA GLY A 673 -2.02 -45.75 -5.50
C GLY A 673 -2.16 -47.12 -6.19
N LEU A 674 -1.55 -48.16 -5.62
CA LEU A 674 -1.66 -49.52 -6.14
C LEU A 674 -3.03 -50.18 -5.91
N ALA A 675 -3.66 -49.90 -4.76
CA ALA A 675 -4.95 -50.48 -4.37
C ALA A 675 -6.15 -49.78 -5.05
N PHE A 676 -6.06 -48.47 -5.33
CA PHE A 676 -7.15 -47.66 -5.87
C PHE A 676 -6.73 -46.97 -7.19
N LYS A 677 -6.33 -47.78 -8.17
CA LYS A 677 -5.74 -47.29 -9.43
C LYS A 677 -6.63 -46.30 -10.19
N GLU A 678 -7.94 -46.47 -10.14
CA GLU A 678 -8.92 -45.60 -10.80
C GLU A 678 -9.02 -44.22 -10.13
N ALA A 679 -8.92 -44.18 -8.79
CA ALA A 679 -9.02 -42.93 -8.02
C ALA A 679 -7.72 -42.10 -8.10
N TYR A 680 -6.57 -42.77 -8.24
CA TYR A 680 -5.24 -42.12 -8.32
C TYR A 680 -4.67 -42.09 -9.74
N GLY A 681 -5.43 -42.54 -10.75
CA GLY A 681 -5.00 -42.52 -12.16
C GLY A 681 -3.74 -43.35 -12.46
N THR A 682 -3.44 -44.36 -11.64
CA THR A 682 -2.20 -45.15 -11.74
C THR A 682 -2.19 -46.01 -13.00
N ARG A 683 -1.15 -45.87 -13.83
CA ARG A 683 -1.00 -46.58 -15.11
C ARG A 683 0.35 -47.32 -15.17
N PRO A 684 0.41 -48.51 -15.79
CA PRO A 684 1.69 -49.13 -16.11
C PRO A 684 2.37 -48.31 -17.22
N ALA A 685 3.61 -47.87 -16.97
CA ALA A 685 4.46 -47.21 -17.94
C ALA A 685 5.76 -48.00 -18.11
N LEU A 686 6.34 -47.98 -19.30
CA LEU A 686 7.68 -48.49 -19.53
C LEU A 686 8.69 -47.54 -18.90
N ARG A 687 9.74 -48.08 -18.28
CA ARG A 687 10.87 -47.35 -17.68
C ARG A 687 12.10 -47.47 -18.58
N PRO A 688 12.23 -46.65 -19.64
CA PRO A 688 13.35 -46.71 -20.57
C PRO A 688 14.70 -46.27 -19.96
N ASP A 689 14.64 -45.53 -18.84
CA ASP A 689 15.76 -45.13 -17.98
C ASP A 689 16.48 -46.32 -17.32
N LEU A 690 15.77 -47.43 -17.11
CA LEU A 690 16.34 -48.72 -16.70
C LEU A 690 16.87 -49.45 -17.94
N ALA A 691 17.97 -48.95 -18.50
CA ALA A 691 18.57 -49.51 -19.71
C ALA A 691 18.86 -51.02 -19.56
N THR A 692 18.45 -51.81 -20.55
CA THR A 692 18.41 -53.29 -20.47
C THR A 692 19.80 -53.96 -20.49
N LYS A 693 20.89 -53.18 -20.61
CA LYS A 693 22.28 -53.67 -20.60
C LYS A 693 23.21 -52.66 -19.90
N THR A 694 23.28 -52.75 -18.58
CA THR A 694 24.33 -52.08 -17.79
C THR A 694 25.55 -52.99 -17.66
N ALA A 695 26.74 -52.41 -17.69
CA ALA A 695 27.99 -53.12 -17.41
C ALA A 695 28.65 -52.45 -16.21
N ILE A 696 29.00 -53.24 -15.18
CA ILE A 696 29.73 -52.72 -14.03
C ILE A 696 31.20 -52.61 -14.43
N VAL A 697 31.71 -51.39 -14.43
CA VAL A 697 33.12 -51.07 -14.71
C VAL A 697 33.70 -50.39 -13.48
N THR A 698 34.97 -50.69 -13.18
CA THR A 698 35.63 -50.11 -12.01
C THR A 698 36.49 -48.93 -12.44
N VAL A 699 36.50 -47.87 -11.63
CA VAL A 699 37.40 -46.73 -11.87
C VAL A 699 38.82 -47.16 -11.49
N LYS A 700 39.71 -47.14 -12.48
CA LYS A 700 41.12 -47.51 -12.34
C LYS A 700 41.98 -46.35 -11.86
N GLU A 701 41.70 -45.16 -12.38
CA GLU A 701 42.39 -43.92 -12.00
C GLU A 701 41.36 -42.80 -11.89
N HIS A 702 41.44 -42.00 -10.83
CA HIS A 702 40.68 -40.77 -10.68
C HIS A 702 41.62 -39.69 -10.15
N ARG A 703 41.98 -38.74 -11.01
CA ARG A 703 42.99 -37.71 -10.69
C ARG A 703 42.53 -36.34 -11.14
N ARG A 704 42.53 -35.38 -10.21
CA ARG A 704 42.34 -33.97 -10.56
C ARG A 704 43.56 -33.45 -11.34
N LEU A 705 43.33 -32.87 -12.51
CA LEU A 705 44.37 -32.27 -13.36
C LEU A 705 44.64 -30.80 -13.04
N THR A 706 43.78 -30.19 -12.22
CA THR A 706 43.81 -28.77 -11.86
C THR A 706 44.27 -28.57 -10.41
N PRO A 707 45.07 -27.53 -10.10
CA PRO A 707 45.42 -27.18 -8.72
C PRO A 707 44.19 -26.80 -7.89
N GLU A 708 44.29 -26.92 -6.56
CA GLU A 708 43.20 -26.57 -5.62
C GLU A 708 42.78 -25.09 -5.69
N THR A 709 43.69 -24.21 -6.12
CA THR A 709 43.46 -22.77 -6.28
C THR A 709 42.73 -22.40 -7.57
N TYR A 710 42.39 -23.38 -8.42
CA TYR A 710 41.75 -23.13 -9.70
C TYR A 710 40.26 -23.46 -9.62
N ASP A 711 39.43 -22.49 -9.98
CA ASP A 711 37.97 -22.51 -9.78
C ASP A 711 37.25 -23.59 -10.62
N ARG A 712 37.89 -24.07 -11.69
CA ARG A 712 37.34 -25.11 -12.57
C ARG A 712 38.00 -26.46 -12.29
N ASN A 713 37.21 -27.41 -11.82
CA ASN A 713 37.66 -28.77 -11.58
C ASN A 713 37.70 -29.57 -12.88
N ILE A 714 38.89 -29.95 -13.32
CA ILE A 714 39.09 -30.90 -14.42
C ILE A 714 39.66 -32.20 -13.84
N PHE A 715 39.01 -33.33 -14.12
CA PHE A 715 39.41 -34.65 -13.68
C PHE A 715 39.76 -35.55 -14.86
N HIS A 716 40.82 -36.34 -14.69
CA HIS A 716 41.14 -37.51 -15.50
C HIS A 716 40.55 -38.73 -14.82
N ILE A 717 39.74 -39.49 -15.54
CA ILE A 717 39.11 -40.72 -15.03
C ILE A 717 39.39 -41.83 -16.04
N GLU A 718 40.01 -42.91 -15.57
CA GLU A 718 40.20 -44.14 -16.35
C GLU A 718 39.30 -45.23 -15.81
N PHE A 719 38.60 -45.93 -16.70
CA PHE A 719 37.76 -47.08 -16.36
C PHE A 719 38.46 -48.37 -16.77
N ASP A 720 38.56 -49.34 -15.86
CA ASP A 720 38.97 -50.70 -16.19
C ASP A 720 37.74 -51.49 -16.66
N LEU A 721 37.77 -51.86 -17.93
CA LEU A 721 36.72 -52.66 -18.56
C LEU A 721 36.86 -54.15 -18.27
N GLY A 722 37.99 -54.63 -17.72
CA GLY A 722 38.19 -56.00 -17.24
C GLY A 722 37.45 -57.10 -18.02
N ASN A 723 36.58 -57.85 -17.32
CA ASN A 723 35.66 -58.85 -17.88
C ASN A 723 34.21 -58.32 -18.02
N SER A 724 34.01 -56.99 -18.04
CA SER A 724 32.68 -56.36 -18.03
C SER A 724 31.81 -56.71 -19.24
N GLY A 725 32.44 -57.20 -20.32
CA GLY A 725 31.75 -57.50 -21.57
C GLY A 725 31.30 -56.26 -22.35
N LEU A 726 31.64 -55.05 -21.88
CA LEU A 726 31.35 -53.80 -22.56
C LEU A 726 32.16 -53.72 -23.87
N LYS A 727 31.46 -53.67 -25.00
CA LYS A 727 32.04 -53.33 -26.31
C LYS A 727 31.60 -51.91 -26.63
N TYR A 728 32.54 -51.10 -27.11
CA TYR A 728 32.29 -49.71 -27.47
C TYR A 728 32.80 -49.48 -28.89
N GLU A 729 31.89 -49.14 -29.80
CA GLU A 729 32.22 -48.78 -31.19
C GLU A 729 32.35 -47.27 -31.35
N ILE A 730 33.13 -46.86 -32.36
CA ILE A 730 33.37 -45.44 -32.65
C ILE A 730 32.04 -44.79 -33.06
N GLY A 731 31.57 -43.84 -32.24
CA GLY A 731 30.33 -43.10 -32.46
C GLY A 731 29.19 -43.49 -31.50
N GLU A 732 29.38 -44.49 -30.65
CA GLU A 732 28.44 -44.80 -29.57
C GLU A 732 28.54 -43.76 -28.44
N ALA A 733 27.46 -43.55 -27.69
CA ALA A 733 27.44 -42.71 -26.50
C ALA A 733 27.24 -43.59 -25.26
N LEU A 734 28.05 -43.39 -24.23
CA LEU A 734 27.94 -44.09 -22.95
C LEU A 734 27.40 -43.13 -21.89
N GLY A 735 26.31 -43.53 -21.23
CA GLY A 735 25.87 -42.90 -19.99
C GLY A 735 26.64 -43.48 -18.81
N ILE A 736 27.24 -42.61 -18.00
CA ILE A 736 27.90 -43.02 -16.75
C ILE A 736 26.94 -42.72 -15.60
N HIS A 737 26.52 -43.76 -14.91
CA HIS A 737 25.69 -43.65 -13.71
C HIS A 737 26.55 -44.05 -12.51
N ALA A 738 26.96 -43.06 -11.72
CA ALA A 738 27.71 -43.30 -10.49
C ALA A 738 26.75 -43.64 -9.34
N GLU A 739 27.14 -44.61 -8.51
CA GLU A 739 26.53 -44.85 -7.20
C GLU A 739 27.42 -44.19 -6.14
N ASN A 740 26.79 -43.66 -5.09
CA ASN A 740 27.53 -43.19 -3.92
C ASN A 740 28.21 -44.38 -3.22
N ASP A 741 29.30 -44.12 -2.49
CA ASP A 741 29.99 -45.19 -1.75
C ASP A 741 29.06 -45.81 -0.71
N LYS A 742 28.98 -47.15 -0.73
CA LYS A 742 28.07 -47.91 0.14
C LYS A 742 28.35 -47.64 1.62
N THR A 743 29.63 -47.57 1.98
CA THR A 743 30.08 -47.39 3.36
C THR A 743 29.71 -46.00 3.84
N GLU A 744 29.97 -44.97 3.03
CA GLU A 744 29.65 -43.58 3.37
C GLU A 744 28.14 -43.37 3.49
N VAL A 745 27.34 -43.98 2.61
CA VAL A 745 25.86 -43.93 2.68
C VAL A 745 25.34 -44.62 3.94
N GLU A 746 25.86 -45.80 4.29
CA GLU A 746 25.47 -46.50 5.52
C GLU A 746 25.86 -45.72 6.79
N GLU A 747 27.05 -45.12 6.81
CA GLU A 747 27.49 -44.24 7.89
C GLU A 747 26.60 -42.99 8.01
N PHE A 748 26.24 -42.38 6.89
CA PHE A 748 25.33 -41.23 6.86
C PHE A 748 23.92 -41.59 7.35
N ILE A 749 23.33 -42.68 6.86
CA ILE A 749 22.01 -43.16 7.30
C ILE A 749 21.99 -43.39 8.80
N LYS A 750 23.04 -44.03 9.34
CA LYS A 750 23.20 -44.27 10.77
C LYS A 750 23.39 -42.99 11.57
N TRP A 751 24.21 -42.05 11.08
CA TRP A 751 24.44 -40.75 11.71
C TRP A 751 23.16 -39.91 11.76
N TYR A 752 22.39 -39.90 10.67
CA TYR A 752 21.14 -39.15 10.54
C TYR A 752 19.97 -39.81 11.30
N GLY A 753 20.12 -41.10 11.69
CA GLY A 753 19.10 -41.84 12.42
C GLY A 753 17.94 -42.36 11.56
N LEU A 754 18.17 -42.58 10.27
CA LEU A 754 17.17 -43.13 9.35
C LEU A 754 17.19 -44.66 9.32
N ASN A 755 16.07 -45.27 8.94
CA ASN A 755 16.00 -46.70 8.65
C ASN A 755 16.27 -46.95 7.15
N PRO A 756 17.32 -47.70 6.77
CA PRO A 756 17.67 -47.91 5.37
C PRO A 756 16.58 -48.60 4.54
N GLU A 757 15.72 -49.40 5.19
CA GLU A 757 14.64 -50.17 4.55
C GLU A 757 13.31 -49.42 4.45
N GLU A 758 13.23 -48.21 5.03
CA GLU A 758 12.02 -47.40 5.00
C GLU A 758 11.76 -46.87 3.59
N ILE A 759 10.51 -46.92 3.13
CA ILE A 759 10.10 -46.47 1.80
C ILE A 759 9.71 -44.99 1.88
N VAL A 760 10.32 -44.19 1.00
CA VAL A 760 10.11 -42.75 0.85
C VAL A 760 9.74 -42.41 -0.61
N GLU A 761 8.92 -41.38 -0.81
CA GLU A 761 8.71 -40.76 -2.13
C GLU A 761 9.79 -39.69 -2.38
N VAL A 762 10.55 -39.85 -3.47
CA VAL A 762 11.54 -38.87 -3.94
C VAL A 762 11.23 -38.42 -5.36
N PRO A 763 11.53 -37.17 -5.76
CA PRO A 763 11.41 -36.75 -7.15
C PRO A 763 12.24 -37.65 -8.08
N SER A 764 11.73 -37.93 -9.27
CA SER A 764 12.47 -38.65 -10.30
C SER A 764 13.55 -37.74 -10.88
N ARG A 765 14.67 -38.33 -11.28
CA ARG A 765 15.80 -37.63 -11.89
C ARG A 765 15.44 -36.90 -13.18
N GLU A 766 14.57 -37.51 -13.98
CA GLU A 766 14.25 -37.02 -15.33
C GLU A 766 13.15 -35.95 -15.32
N ASP A 767 12.24 -36.01 -14.35
CA ASP A 767 11.15 -35.05 -14.15
C ASP A 767 10.86 -34.89 -12.65
N PRO A 768 11.20 -33.72 -12.06
CA PRO A 768 10.94 -33.44 -10.64
C PRO A 768 9.44 -33.50 -10.25
N ASN A 769 8.52 -33.44 -11.22
CA ASN A 769 7.09 -33.57 -10.98
C ASN A 769 6.61 -35.02 -10.87
N VAL A 770 7.46 -35.99 -11.19
CA VAL A 770 7.17 -37.42 -11.07
C VAL A 770 7.83 -37.94 -9.79
N LEU A 771 7.04 -38.45 -8.84
CA LEU A 771 7.56 -39.02 -7.60
C LEU A 771 7.79 -40.53 -7.74
N GLU A 772 8.93 -41.00 -7.25
CA GLU A 772 9.33 -42.41 -7.18
C GLU A 772 9.35 -42.91 -5.75
N ASN A 773 8.82 -44.10 -5.52
CA ASN A 773 8.89 -44.77 -4.23
C ASN A 773 10.16 -45.63 -4.17
N ARG A 774 11.09 -45.30 -3.26
CA ARG A 774 12.38 -45.97 -3.08
C ARG A 774 12.65 -46.22 -1.60
N THR A 775 13.53 -47.16 -1.26
CA THR A 775 14.02 -47.21 0.12
C THR A 775 14.95 -46.02 0.40
N VAL A 776 15.07 -45.60 1.66
CA VAL A 776 16.05 -44.56 2.08
C VAL A 776 17.45 -44.91 1.58
N TYR A 777 17.84 -46.18 1.67
CA TYR A 777 19.11 -46.66 1.13
C TYR A 777 19.22 -46.45 -0.38
N GLN A 778 18.19 -46.84 -1.14
CA GLN A 778 18.16 -46.68 -2.60
C GLN A 778 18.21 -45.22 -3.03
N ALA A 779 17.50 -44.33 -2.33
CA ALA A 779 17.48 -42.90 -2.62
C ALA A 779 18.84 -42.23 -2.37
N LEU A 780 19.63 -42.74 -1.41
CA LEU A 780 20.93 -42.16 -1.07
C LEU A 780 22.09 -42.81 -1.85
N ILE A 781 21.95 -44.07 -2.27
CA ILE A 781 23.01 -44.78 -3.02
C ILE A 781 22.93 -44.52 -4.53
N GLN A 782 21.72 -44.46 -5.08
CA GLN A 782 21.49 -44.21 -6.49
C GLN A 782 21.21 -42.72 -6.63
N ASN A 783 22.13 -42.00 -7.27
CA ASN A 783 22.04 -40.55 -7.46
C ASN A 783 20.67 -40.17 -8.06
N VAL A 784 19.86 -39.46 -7.27
CA VAL A 784 18.53 -38.95 -7.64
C VAL A 784 18.67 -37.76 -8.56
#